data_AF-A0A2V2VN77-F1
#
_entry.id   AF-A0A2V2VN77-F1
#
_cell.length_a   1.000
_cell.length_b   1.000
_cell.length_c   1.000
_cell.angle_alpha   90.00
_cell.angle_beta   90.00
_cell.angle_gamma   90.00
#
_symmetry.space_group_name_H-M   'P 1'
#
loop_
_entity.id
_entity.type
_entity.pdbx_description
1 polymer ?
#
loop_
_entity_poly.entity_id
_entity_poly.type
_entity_poly.pdbx_seq_one_letter_code
_entity_poly.pdbx_strand_id
1 'polypeptide(L)'
;MDMQLNDFLAMELDGMGILPANQNVLLKEFIKDSARYIRAKFLLLEMQTSDRYKRMERAVREEMDMEEDADDLCEKGVDNLLKWSLAAEEVKRSVDGITKRLLDAAFIELMSSMTMSAPIYLEGCYESVYNARWHHVVEVSGGEGTGMEVREGEPPHSWTYKAVGRTLEKDDGVRRSGAALLRQMVLTSEKGWPYSWHTTQDLPKDVFVICEVERAWQIVKGDVTAWFSSHRGTHFKPRRRVLIGTAGIGKSMAAGSYLLYQLLHCDVEQLPMVAYFIGSQSFLFDKITKTVSTYKGDPRIENVVNAFSLRGVKGYIIYDAALAFHQPAAGLPCKGWGMIVVTPPDKNEYERWTKKMDATAIVTNCPEENDVRAMCIWMKRNRPLQEQAEYWEEVRGCMNNVGPILRFIFGKQAYDDRIKACQQAVDGSTASELERNLGIGCCYSSNDSDLSRKLVRVVRVRRGNSIESPLNVLISPHLERETLSRLENEMKQSDFIFFVLRFWDYVPPYLIEKYAVSAFLNEDFLRAIRLKIRELRPPGRRGPHSCALKEHSDTSFTRKEVLPPPERLSNPVAMDHWVLYEPKVHNFPLVDGFFFVDTNPMTLVGLRMATAGGHHTTTSTVRQFTECLAAYFNGWEELSRDMSWEIIYVQHADSTPMDDWRRCDVVDSNNVSRAENREVAAFWEEEVHQYVAAISSGELRMGEAL
;
A
#
# COMPACT_ATOMS: atom_id res chain seq x y z
N MET A 1 -22.12 22.65 46.07
CA MET A 1 -21.63 22.23 47.39
C MET A 1 -22.72 21.37 47.98
N ASP A 2 -22.50 20.06 48.06
CA ASP A 2 -23.47 19.12 48.62
C ASP A 2 -23.38 19.05 50.16
N MET A 3 -23.51 20.23 50.80
CA MET A 3 -23.47 20.36 52.26
C MET A 3 -24.90 20.32 52.82
N GLN A 4 -25.10 19.57 53.90
CA GLN A 4 -26.37 19.53 54.62
C GLN A 4 -26.46 20.67 55.64
N LEU A 5 -27.69 21.11 55.93
CA LEU A 5 -27.98 22.19 56.87
C LEU A 5 -27.34 21.93 58.24
N ASN A 6 -27.54 20.75 58.84
CA ASN A 6 -27.00 20.46 60.17
C ASN A 6 -25.47 20.46 60.21
N ASP A 7 -24.81 20.05 59.13
CA ASP A 7 -23.35 20.09 59.04
C ASP A 7 -22.86 21.55 59.01
N PHE A 8 -23.52 22.41 58.22
CA PHE A 8 -23.26 23.85 58.23
C PHE A 8 -23.50 24.48 59.61
N LEU A 9 -24.63 24.18 60.25
CA LEU A 9 -24.96 24.72 61.58
C LEU A 9 -23.94 24.26 62.63
N ALA A 10 -23.52 23.00 62.59
CA ALA A 10 -22.54 22.44 63.51
C ALA A 10 -21.15 23.06 63.32
N MET A 11 -20.71 23.21 62.06
CA MET A 11 -19.36 23.67 61.74
C MET A 11 -19.19 25.18 61.82
N GLU A 12 -20.15 25.94 61.28
CA GLU A 12 -20.01 27.39 61.11
C GLU A 12 -20.76 28.17 62.18
N LEU A 13 -21.83 27.62 62.77
CA LEU A 13 -22.66 28.32 63.75
C LEU A 13 -22.63 27.67 65.14
N ASP A 14 -21.59 26.88 65.44
CA ASP A 14 -21.35 26.23 66.74
C ASP A 14 -22.56 25.41 67.25
N GLY A 15 -23.33 24.82 66.32
CA GLY A 15 -24.54 24.04 66.58
C GLY A 15 -25.80 24.88 66.81
N MET A 16 -25.71 26.22 66.69
CA MET A 16 -26.86 27.12 66.80
C MET A 16 -27.91 26.78 65.74
N GLY A 17 -29.12 26.47 66.19
CA GLY A 17 -30.25 26.11 65.32
C GLY A 17 -30.41 24.62 65.01
N ILE A 18 -29.55 23.75 65.56
CA ILE A 18 -29.77 22.30 65.51
C ILE A 18 -30.86 21.92 66.52
N LEU A 19 -32.05 21.60 66.03
CA LEU A 19 -33.18 21.11 66.82
C LEU A 19 -33.63 19.75 66.28
N PRO A 20 -34.06 18.79 67.13
CA PRO A 20 -34.54 17.48 66.67
C PRO A 20 -35.71 17.54 65.68
N ALA A 21 -36.45 18.64 65.68
CA ALA A 21 -37.61 18.87 64.80
C ALA A 21 -37.25 19.51 63.44
N ASN A 22 -36.01 19.98 63.24
CA ASN A 22 -35.59 20.62 61.99
C ASN A 22 -35.20 19.56 60.95
N GLN A 23 -35.66 19.74 59.72
CA GLN A 23 -35.29 18.86 58.61
C GLN A 23 -33.86 19.15 58.16
N ASN A 24 -33.04 18.10 58.05
CA ASN A 24 -31.70 18.21 57.50
C ASN A 24 -31.77 18.22 55.96
N VAL A 25 -31.79 19.42 55.38
CA VAL A 25 -31.87 19.62 53.92
C VAL A 25 -30.55 20.12 53.37
N LEU A 26 -30.39 20.06 52.04
CA LEU A 26 -29.24 20.70 51.40
C LEU A 26 -29.20 22.20 51.71
N LEU A 27 -27.99 22.70 51.95
CA LEU A 27 -27.76 24.08 52.31
C LEU A 27 -28.34 25.06 51.27
N LYS A 28 -28.26 24.71 49.98
CA LYS A 28 -28.87 25.51 48.90
C LYS A 28 -30.39 25.65 49.01
N GLU A 29 -31.08 24.59 49.42
CA GLU A 29 -32.54 24.63 49.66
C GLU A 29 -32.89 25.45 50.90
N PHE A 30 -32.06 25.39 51.93
CA PHE A 30 -32.21 26.24 53.11
C PHE A 30 -31.98 27.73 52.80
N ILE A 31 -30.99 28.09 52.00
CA ILE A 31 -30.71 29.49 51.63
C ILE A 31 -31.81 30.09 50.73
N LYS A 32 -32.50 29.26 49.93
CA LYS A 32 -33.68 29.68 49.15
C LYS A 32 -34.85 30.09 50.03
N ASP A 33 -35.13 29.34 51.10
CA ASP A 33 -36.28 29.57 51.98
C ASP A 33 -35.98 29.17 53.44
N SER A 34 -35.15 29.97 54.10
CA SER A 34 -34.64 29.66 55.44
C SER A 34 -35.73 29.64 56.52
N ALA A 35 -36.80 30.43 56.32
CA ALA A 35 -37.94 30.53 57.23
C ALA A 35 -38.80 29.25 57.26
N ARG A 36 -38.77 28.44 56.19
CA ARG A 36 -39.46 27.15 56.13
C ARG A 36 -38.84 26.11 57.04
N TYR A 37 -37.51 26.14 57.18
CA TYR A 37 -36.74 25.11 57.89
C TYR A 37 -36.39 25.50 59.32
N ILE A 38 -36.29 26.80 59.64
CA ILE A 38 -36.11 27.32 61.00
C ILE A 38 -37.28 28.23 61.36
N ARG A 39 -38.26 27.68 62.10
CA ARG A 39 -39.49 28.40 62.47
C ARG A 39 -39.30 29.41 63.60
N ALA A 40 -38.21 29.30 64.36
CA ALA A 40 -37.89 30.21 65.45
C ALA A 40 -37.38 31.55 64.90
N LYS A 41 -38.28 32.53 64.76
CA LYS A 41 -37.99 33.83 64.11
C LYS A 41 -36.80 34.58 64.72
N PHE A 42 -36.68 34.62 66.05
CA PHE A 42 -35.57 35.32 66.72
C PHE A 42 -34.22 34.63 66.47
N LEU A 43 -34.20 33.30 66.53
CA LEU A 43 -33.01 32.50 66.25
C LEU A 43 -32.56 32.65 64.79
N LEU A 44 -33.49 32.56 63.84
CA LEU A 44 -33.18 32.74 62.42
C LEU A 44 -32.62 34.15 62.14
N LEU A 45 -33.17 35.17 62.79
CA LEU A 45 -32.67 36.54 62.68
C LEU A 45 -31.24 36.66 63.23
N GLU A 46 -30.96 36.07 64.39
CA GLU A 46 -29.63 36.05 65.00
C GLU A 46 -28.60 35.35 64.08
N MET A 47 -28.98 34.20 63.52
CA MET A 47 -28.16 33.48 62.53
C MET A 47 -27.89 34.33 61.29
N GLN A 48 -28.92 34.95 60.71
CA GLN A 48 -28.79 35.81 59.52
C GLN A 48 -27.94 37.06 59.77
N THR A 49 -27.90 37.54 61.02
CA THR A 49 -27.03 38.68 61.37
C THR A 49 -25.56 38.31 61.49
N SER A 50 -25.24 37.03 61.73
CA SER A 50 -23.88 36.52 61.88
C SER A 50 -23.06 36.65 60.60
N ASP A 51 -21.81 37.10 60.75
CA ASP A 51 -20.86 37.20 59.64
C ASP A 51 -20.57 35.85 58.98
N ARG A 52 -20.56 34.76 59.76
CA ARG A 52 -20.31 33.40 59.23
C ARG A 52 -21.46 32.95 58.33
N TYR A 53 -22.70 33.23 58.72
CA TYR A 53 -23.87 32.98 57.89
C TYR A 53 -23.85 33.80 56.60
N LYS A 54 -23.59 35.11 56.67
CA LYS A 54 -23.56 35.99 55.50
C LYS A 54 -22.48 35.59 54.48
N ARG A 55 -21.32 35.11 54.93
CA ARG A 55 -20.27 34.60 54.04
C ARG A 55 -20.72 33.33 53.32
N MET A 56 -21.31 32.39 54.07
CA MET A 56 -21.78 31.13 53.49
C MET A 56 -22.97 31.35 52.55
N GLU A 57 -23.93 32.18 52.95
CA GLU A 57 -25.07 32.55 52.13
C GLU A 57 -24.61 33.14 50.80
N ARG A 58 -23.61 34.04 50.82
CA ARG A 58 -23.04 34.60 49.60
C ARG A 58 -22.43 33.52 48.71
N ALA A 59 -21.59 32.65 49.27
CA ALA A 59 -20.92 31.59 48.50
C ALA A 59 -21.93 30.60 47.88
N VAL A 60 -22.97 30.23 48.62
CA VAL A 60 -24.02 29.33 48.14
C VAL A 60 -24.88 29.99 47.06
N ARG A 61 -25.18 31.29 47.19
CA ARG A 61 -25.90 32.04 46.13
C ARG A 61 -25.06 32.17 44.86
N GLU A 62 -23.78 32.54 44.97
CA GLU A 62 -22.86 32.60 43.84
C GLU A 62 -22.75 31.23 43.12
N GLU A 63 -22.72 30.13 43.87
CA GLU A 63 -22.73 28.79 43.28
C GLU A 63 -24.04 28.44 42.57
N MET A 64 -25.18 28.82 43.14
CA MET A 64 -26.47 28.62 42.50
C MET A 64 -26.60 29.42 41.21
N ASP A 65 -26.14 30.67 41.20
CA ASP A 65 -26.15 31.53 40.02
C ASP A 65 -25.23 30.94 38.91
N MET A 66 -24.06 30.39 39.29
CA MET A 66 -23.17 29.67 38.35
C MET A 66 -23.79 28.38 37.79
N GLU A 67 -24.54 27.62 38.60
CA GLU A 67 -25.26 26.40 38.17
C GLU A 67 -26.36 26.76 37.14
N GLU A 68 -27.13 27.81 37.42
CA GLU A 68 -28.18 28.32 36.51
C GLU A 68 -27.60 28.88 35.20
N ASP A 69 -26.52 29.67 35.28
CA ASP A 69 -25.80 30.17 34.10
C ASP A 69 -25.29 29.02 33.22
N ALA A 70 -24.76 27.94 33.83
CA ALA A 70 -24.24 26.80 33.09
C ALA A 70 -25.34 26.04 32.33
N ASP A 71 -26.51 25.86 32.96
CA ASP A 71 -27.68 25.22 32.35
C ASP A 71 -28.24 26.08 31.20
N ASP A 72 -28.43 27.38 31.41
CA ASP A 72 -28.93 28.33 30.39
C ASP A 72 -27.96 28.42 29.19
N LEU A 73 -26.65 28.46 29.45
CA LEU A 73 -25.64 28.41 28.41
C LEU A 73 -25.70 27.09 27.62
N CYS A 74 -25.89 25.95 28.29
CA CYS A 74 -26.04 24.66 27.64
C CYS A 74 -27.30 24.60 26.76
N GLU A 75 -28.44 25.14 27.22
CA GLU A 75 -29.67 25.24 26.42
C GLU A 75 -29.49 26.14 25.19
N LYS A 76 -28.72 27.23 25.33
CA LYS A 76 -28.33 28.13 24.23
C LYS A 76 -27.19 27.58 23.36
N GLY A 77 -26.76 26.34 23.62
CA GLY A 77 -25.77 25.61 22.84
C GLY A 77 -24.32 26.02 23.10
N VAL A 78 -24.05 26.81 24.14
CA VAL A 78 -22.74 27.29 24.59
C VAL A 78 -22.18 26.34 25.65
N ASP A 79 -21.64 25.20 25.20
CA ASP A 79 -21.16 24.10 26.05
C ASP A 79 -19.62 24.11 26.30
N ASN A 80 -18.90 25.13 25.82
CA ASN A 80 -17.46 25.25 26.01
C ASN A 80 -16.96 26.71 25.88
N LEU A 81 -15.74 26.97 26.37
CA LEU A 81 -15.09 28.30 26.38
C LEU A 81 -14.98 28.95 24.99
N LEU A 82 -14.97 28.15 23.92
CA LEU A 82 -14.83 28.66 22.56
C LEU A 82 -16.17 29.14 22.01
N LYS A 83 -17.23 28.35 22.23
CA LYS A 83 -18.61 28.80 21.97
C LYS A 83 -18.98 30.00 22.85
N TRP A 84 -18.43 30.09 24.06
CA TRP A 84 -18.54 31.28 24.90
C TRP A 84 -17.93 32.51 24.21
N SER A 85 -16.71 32.43 23.68
CA SER A 85 -16.11 33.57 22.97
C SER A 85 -16.89 34.01 21.73
N LEU A 86 -17.53 33.06 21.03
CA LEU A 86 -18.36 33.29 19.83
C LEU A 86 -19.84 33.61 20.14
N ALA A 87 -20.27 33.51 21.40
CA ALA A 87 -21.64 33.75 21.77
C ALA A 87 -22.04 35.20 21.47
N ALA A 88 -23.30 35.38 21.06
CA ALA A 88 -23.84 36.72 20.83
C ALA A 88 -23.79 37.55 22.13
N GLU A 89 -23.59 38.86 22.00
CA GLU A 89 -23.52 39.75 23.18
C GLU A 89 -24.80 39.72 24.04
N GLU A 90 -25.94 39.38 23.45
CA GLU A 90 -27.18 39.16 24.18
C GLU A 90 -27.10 37.94 25.11
N VAL A 91 -26.50 36.83 24.64
CA VAL A 91 -26.24 35.62 25.46
C VAL A 91 -25.20 35.90 26.54
N LYS A 92 -24.14 36.65 26.22
CA LYS A 92 -23.11 37.03 27.20
C LYS A 92 -23.59 38.07 28.23
N ARG A 93 -24.71 38.74 27.99
CA ARG A 93 -25.34 39.67 28.95
C ARG A 93 -26.35 38.98 29.85
N SER A 94 -26.85 37.80 29.48
CA SER A 94 -27.77 37.03 30.32
C SER A 94 -27.08 36.27 31.45
N VAL A 95 -25.75 36.10 31.38
CA VAL A 95 -24.92 35.41 32.38
C VAL A 95 -24.52 36.33 33.54
N ASP A 96 -24.49 35.80 34.76
CA ASP A 96 -24.07 36.56 35.95
C ASP A 96 -22.66 37.17 35.79
N GLY A 97 -22.46 38.35 36.39
CA GLY A 97 -21.23 39.11 36.26
C GLY A 97 -19.98 38.42 36.80
N ILE A 98 -20.10 37.48 37.74
CA ILE A 98 -18.98 36.68 38.25
C ILE A 98 -18.67 35.54 37.27
N THR A 99 -19.68 34.77 36.86
CA THR A 99 -19.54 33.69 35.88
C THR A 99 -18.95 34.19 34.58
N LYS A 100 -19.45 35.33 34.07
CA LYS A 100 -18.92 36.00 32.88
C LYS A 100 -17.43 36.32 33.01
N ARG A 101 -17.02 36.91 34.14
CA ARG A 101 -15.61 37.27 34.39
C ARG A 101 -14.71 36.04 34.48
N LEU A 102 -15.20 34.95 35.08
CA LEU A 102 -14.46 33.69 35.16
C LEU A 102 -14.32 33.04 33.78
N LEU A 103 -15.37 33.02 32.97
CA LEU A 103 -15.32 32.48 31.61
C LEU A 103 -14.42 33.32 30.69
N ASP A 104 -14.48 34.65 30.80
CA ASP A 104 -13.59 35.56 30.06
C ASP A 104 -12.13 35.39 30.51
N ALA A 105 -11.87 35.28 31.81
CA ALA A 105 -10.53 35.03 32.35
C ALA A 105 -10.01 33.64 31.93
N ALA A 106 -10.83 32.60 32.00
CA ALA A 106 -10.48 31.25 31.57
C ALA A 106 -10.24 31.18 30.05
N PHE A 107 -10.99 31.94 29.25
CA PHE A 107 -10.72 32.06 27.82
C PHE A 107 -9.40 32.81 27.55
N ILE A 108 -9.14 33.91 28.26
CA ILE A 108 -7.87 34.64 28.19
C ILE A 108 -6.71 33.74 28.63
N GLU A 109 -6.86 32.94 29.68
CA GLU A 109 -5.86 32.02 30.19
C GLU A 109 -5.67 30.80 29.27
N LEU A 110 -6.73 30.30 28.62
CA LEU A 110 -6.62 29.33 27.52
C LEU A 110 -5.80 29.92 26.37
N MET A 111 -6.06 31.18 26.00
CA MET A 111 -5.31 31.88 24.96
C MET A 111 -3.89 32.28 25.39
N SER A 112 -3.64 32.43 26.69
CA SER A 112 -2.34 32.81 27.28
C SER A 112 -1.50 31.59 27.70
N SER A 113 -2.09 30.43 27.97
CA SER A 113 -1.38 29.15 28.03
C SER A 113 -1.01 28.67 26.62
N MET A 114 -1.74 29.14 25.60
CA MET A 114 -1.32 29.14 24.20
C MET A 114 -0.21 30.18 23.90
N THR A 115 0.35 30.92 24.88
CA THR A 115 1.45 31.87 24.62
C THR A 115 2.61 31.12 23.98
N MET A 116 2.65 31.29 22.66
CA MET A 116 3.40 30.50 21.71
C MET A 116 4.89 30.73 21.97
N SER A 117 5.71 29.68 21.91
CA SER A 117 7.08 29.93 21.46
C SER A 117 6.97 30.64 20.11
N ALA A 118 7.62 31.80 19.98
CA ALA A 118 7.49 32.59 18.76
C ALA A 118 7.81 31.69 17.54
N PRO A 119 6.92 31.65 16.53
CA PRO A 119 7.17 30.82 15.35
C PRO A 119 8.51 31.21 14.75
N ILE A 120 9.38 30.23 14.52
CA ILE A 120 10.64 30.48 13.81
C ILE A 120 10.28 30.50 12.32
N TYR A 121 10.33 31.69 11.72
CA TYR A 121 10.12 31.85 10.29
C TYR A 121 11.35 31.40 9.51
N LEU A 122 11.13 30.56 8.50
CA LEU A 122 12.18 30.09 7.60
C LEU A 122 12.17 30.97 6.34
N GLU A 123 12.99 32.02 6.38
CA GLU A 123 13.05 33.03 5.32
C GLU A 123 13.45 32.42 3.96
N GLY A 124 12.66 32.73 2.92
CA GLY A 124 12.87 32.26 1.55
C GLY A 124 12.52 30.79 1.29
N CYS A 125 12.17 30.00 2.32
CA CYS A 125 11.81 28.59 2.14
C CYS A 125 10.47 28.40 1.40
N TYR A 126 9.47 29.27 1.63
CA TYR A 126 8.19 29.21 0.91
C TYR A 126 8.42 29.41 -0.58
N GLU A 127 9.05 30.52 -0.95
CA GLU A 127 9.32 30.88 -2.35
C GLU A 127 10.24 29.86 -3.03
N SER A 128 11.22 29.29 -2.31
CA SER A 128 12.08 28.25 -2.88
C SER A 128 11.34 26.97 -3.24
N VAL A 129 10.40 26.54 -2.40
CA VAL A 129 9.58 25.35 -2.68
C VAL A 129 8.54 25.67 -3.76
N TYR A 130 7.84 26.80 -3.64
CA TYR A 130 6.81 27.21 -4.59
C TYR A 130 7.37 27.41 -6.01
N ASN A 131 8.52 28.06 -6.14
CA ASN A 131 9.17 28.32 -7.43
C ASN A 131 10.22 27.24 -7.80
N ALA A 132 10.10 26.01 -7.29
CA ALA A 132 11.02 24.93 -7.62
C ALA A 132 11.11 24.72 -9.14
N ARG A 133 12.33 24.56 -9.65
CA ARG A 133 12.58 24.46 -11.09
C ARG A 133 12.31 23.05 -11.59
N TRP A 134 11.66 22.95 -12.75
CA TRP A 134 11.35 21.69 -13.40
C TRP A 134 12.43 21.25 -14.36
N HIS A 135 12.71 19.95 -14.35
CA HIS A 135 13.42 19.23 -15.39
C HIS A 135 12.75 17.88 -15.59
N HIS A 136 13.06 17.19 -16.69
CA HIS A 136 12.55 15.86 -16.92
C HIS A 136 13.54 15.00 -17.71
N VAL A 137 13.46 13.69 -17.51
CA VAL A 137 14.23 12.69 -18.23
C VAL A 137 13.29 11.91 -19.14
N VAL A 138 13.63 11.86 -20.42
CA VAL A 138 12.89 11.10 -21.42
C VAL A 138 13.76 10.02 -22.02
N GLU A 139 13.16 8.89 -22.32
CA GLU A 139 13.78 7.83 -23.08
C GLU A 139 13.48 8.02 -24.58
N VAL A 140 14.51 7.99 -25.40
CA VAL A 140 14.49 8.26 -26.84
C VAL A 140 14.97 7.01 -27.59
N SER A 141 14.18 6.55 -28.56
CA SER A 141 14.50 5.39 -29.37
C SER A 141 15.44 5.79 -30.51
N GLY A 142 16.69 5.31 -30.50
CA GLY A 142 17.69 5.53 -31.56
C GLY A 142 18.13 4.22 -32.23
N GLY A 143 18.81 4.33 -33.37
CA GLY A 143 19.23 3.18 -34.21
C GLY A 143 20.26 2.23 -33.60
N GLU A 144 20.94 2.62 -32.52
CA GLU A 144 21.91 1.78 -31.77
C GLU A 144 21.43 1.39 -30.36
N GLY A 145 20.19 1.73 -29.99
CA GLY A 145 19.61 1.42 -28.68
C GLY A 145 18.77 2.56 -28.10
N THR A 146 18.13 2.31 -26.96
CA THR A 146 17.33 3.33 -26.27
C THR A 146 18.22 4.19 -25.36
N GLY A 147 18.36 5.46 -25.71
CA GLY A 147 19.07 6.47 -24.92
C GLY A 147 18.13 7.22 -23.99
N MET A 148 18.65 7.89 -22.96
CA MET A 148 17.87 8.79 -22.11
C MET A 148 18.45 10.20 -22.18
N GLU A 149 17.58 11.19 -22.31
CA GLU A 149 17.93 12.61 -22.43
C GLU A 149 17.34 13.40 -21.28
N VAL A 150 18.14 14.31 -20.73
CA VAL A 150 17.69 15.31 -19.74
C VAL A 150 17.22 16.56 -20.47
N ARG A 151 16.05 17.07 -20.09
CA ARG A 151 15.44 18.28 -20.66
C ARG A 151 15.06 19.25 -19.55
N GLU A 152 15.20 20.54 -19.83
CA GLU A 152 14.78 21.61 -18.93
C GLU A 152 13.27 21.86 -19.06
N GLY A 153 12.66 22.30 -17.96
CA GLY A 153 11.24 22.63 -17.89
C GLY A 153 10.33 21.45 -17.54
N GLU A 154 9.05 21.77 -17.37
CA GLU A 154 7.98 20.78 -17.16
C GLU A 154 7.78 19.95 -18.44
N PRO A 155 7.58 18.62 -18.34
CA PRO A 155 7.34 17.81 -19.53
C PRO A 155 6.05 18.24 -20.24
N PRO A 156 5.99 18.26 -21.58
CA PRO A 156 4.79 18.65 -22.32
C PRO A 156 3.56 17.77 -22.04
N HIS A 157 3.80 16.51 -21.68
CA HIS A 157 2.76 15.56 -21.29
C HIS A 157 3.25 14.76 -20.08
N SER A 158 2.41 14.68 -19.04
CA SER A 158 2.61 13.77 -17.91
C SER A 158 2.19 12.34 -18.27
N TRP A 159 2.39 11.39 -17.36
CA TRP A 159 1.87 10.03 -17.51
C TRP A 159 0.35 10.02 -17.62
N THR A 160 -0.17 9.17 -18.48
CA THR A 160 -1.60 8.90 -18.63
C THR A 160 -2.04 7.83 -17.64
N TYR A 161 -3.21 8.04 -17.04
CA TYR A 161 -3.79 7.08 -16.10
C TYR A 161 -5.21 6.70 -16.50
N LYS A 162 -5.52 5.41 -16.44
CA LYS A 162 -6.89 4.88 -16.55
C LYS A 162 -7.47 4.65 -15.15
N ALA A 163 -8.71 5.06 -14.95
CA ALA A 163 -9.42 4.80 -13.70
C ALA A 163 -9.86 3.34 -13.64
N VAL A 164 -9.52 2.65 -12.54
CA VAL A 164 -9.98 1.30 -12.27
C VAL A 164 -10.55 1.25 -10.86
N GLY A 165 -11.88 1.23 -10.76
CA GLY A 165 -12.59 1.39 -9.49
C GLY A 165 -12.29 2.75 -8.85
N ARG A 166 -11.72 2.76 -7.64
CA ARG A 166 -11.28 3.98 -6.92
C ARG A 166 -9.77 4.25 -7.05
N THR A 167 -9.10 3.54 -7.95
CA THR A 167 -7.63 3.54 -8.11
C THR A 167 -7.25 4.00 -9.51
N LEU A 168 -5.96 4.28 -9.71
CA LEU A 168 -5.40 4.70 -10.99
C LEU A 168 -4.38 3.67 -11.46
N GLU A 169 -4.34 3.40 -12.75
CA GLU A 169 -3.27 2.63 -13.39
C GLU A 169 -2.65 3.42 -14.50
N LYS A 170 -1.34 3.26 -14.66
CA LYS A 170 -0.63 3.79 -15.82
C LYS A 170 -1.27 3.21 -17.09
N ASP A 171 -1.64 4.08 -18.01
CA ASP A 171 -2.20 3.71 -19.31
C ASP A 171 -1.10 3.76 -20.37
N ASP A 172 -0.45 2.62 -20.59
CA ASP A 172 0.59 2.45 -21.60
C ASP A 172 0.01 2.25 -23.03
N GLY A 173 -1.32 2.22 -23.19
CA GLY A 173 -2.01 1.91 -24.44
C GLY A 173 -2.14 3.07 -25.43
N VAL A 174 -2.01 4.32 -24.98
CA VAL A 174 -2.16 5.55 -25.81
C VAL A 174 -0.87 5.89 -26.58
N ARG A 175 -0.04 4.87 -26.87
CA ARG A 175 1.33 5.03 -27.36
C ARG A 175 1.35 5.41 -28.84
N ARG A 176 1.81 6.62 -29.17
CA ARG A 176 2.26 6.96 -30.53
C ARG A 176 3.68 6.39 -30.73
N SER A 177 3.85 5.56 -31.76
CA SER A 177 5.16 5.03 -32.14
C SER A 177 6.15 6.18 -32.38
N GLY A 178 7.34 6.11 -31.77
CA GLY A 178 8.41 7.12 -31.92
C GLY A 178 8.39 8.32 -30.96
N ALA A 179 7.41 8.44 -30.05
CA ALA A 179 7.40 9.52 -29.06
C ALA A 179 8.39 9.25 -27.90
N ALA A 180 9.11 10.28 -27.47
CA ALA A 180 10.00 10.22 -26.31
C ALA A 180 9.20 9.89 -25.03
N LEU A 181 9.62 8.88 -24.29
CA LEU A 181 8.89 8.35 -23.14
C LEU A 181 9.34 9.04 -21.86
N LEU A 182 8.42 9.73 -21.17
CA LEU A 182 8.72 10.32 -19.86
C LEU A 182 9.04 9.21 -18.85
N ARG A 183 10.25 9.27 -18.29
CA ARG A 183 10.72 8.34 -17.25
C ARG A 183 10.76 8.98 -15.88
N GLN A 184 11.04 10.27 -15.81
CA GLN A 184 11.19 10.96 -14.54
C GLN A 184 10.97 12.46 -14.70
N MET A 185 10.39 13.10 -13.69
CA MET A 185 10.44 14.54 -13.50
C MET A 185 11.36 14.87 -12.31
N VAL A 186 11.98 16.02 -12.33
CA VAL A 186 12.87 16.50 -11.26
C VAL A 186 12.46 17.91 -10.87
N LEU A 187 12.20 18.10 -9.57
CA LEU A 187 11.97 19.40 -8.97
C LEU A 187 13.18 19.83 -8.16
N THR A 188 13.74 21.00 -8.48
CA THR A 188 14.91 21.54 -7.79
C THR A 188 14.53 22.78 -6.98
N SER A 189 14.66 22.69 -5.65
CA SER A 189 14.46 23.81 -4.71
C SER A 189 15.82 24.33 -4.22
N GLU A 190 16.07 25.63 -4.33
CA GLU A 190 17.37 26.25 -3.99
C GLU A 190 17.73 26.12 -2.50
N LYS A 191 16.73 26.26 -1.62
CA LYS A 191 16.80 26.07 -0.17
C LYS A 191 16.52 24.62 0.25
N GLY A 192 16.39 23.69 -0.71
CA GLY A 192 16.03 22.30 -0.44
C GLY A 192 14.56 22.11 -0.03
N TRP A 193 14.28 20.98 0.59
CA TRP A 193 12.93 20.53 0.97
C TRP A 193 12.79 20.32 2.48
N PRO A 194 11.57 20.30 3.05
CA PRO A 194 11.37 20.06 4.48
C PRO A 194 12.13 18.86 5.04
N TYR A 195 12.20 17.76 4.28
CA TYR A 195 12.96 16.58 4.66
C TYR A 195 14.46 16.84 4.81
N SER A 196 15.02 17.78 4.05
CA SER A 196 16.45 18.11 4.08
C SER A 196 16.84 19.15 5.13
N TRP A 197 15.93 20.02 5.58
CA TRP A 197 16.26 21.21 6.39
C TRP A 197 16.91 20.96 7.76
N HIS A 198 17.02 19.69 8.19
CA HIS A 198 17.74 19.29 9.40
C HIS A 198 19.22 18.94 9.16
N THR A 199 19.64 18.77 7.90
CA THR A 199 20.99 18.34 7.52
C THR A 199 21.90 19.55 7.34
N THR A 200 23.05 19.56 8.00
CA THR A 200 24.02 20.68 7.99
C THR A 200 24.95 20.71 6.76
N GLN A 201 24.94 19.68 5.90
CA GLN A 201 25.80 19.58 4.70
C GLN A 201 24.99 19.17 3.47
N ASP A 202 25.27 19.80 2.33
CA ASP A 202 24.74 19.54 0.98
C ASP A 202 23.30 19.02 0.94
N LEU A 203 22.36 19.90 1.32
CA LEU A 203 20.92 19.64 1.28
C LEU A 203 20.52 19.04 -0.07
N PRO A 204 19.85 17.88 -0.11
CA PRO A 204 19.23 17.39 -1.33
C PRO A 204 18.26 18.44 -1.88
N LYS A 205 18.63 19.06 -3.00
CA LYS A 205 17.83 20.09 -3.69
C LYS A 205 16.85 19.48 -4.67
N ASP A 206 17.19 18.31 -5.20
CA ASP A 206 16.46 17.62 -6.26
C ASP A 206 15.49 16.59 -5.66
N VAL A 207 14.25 16.64 -6.12
CA VAL A 207 13.20 15.66 -5.86
C VAL A 207 12.89 14.91 -7.14
N PHE A 208 13.12 13.59 -7.11
CA PHE A 208 12.82 12.69 -8.22
C PHE A 208 11.36 12.23 -8.17
N VAL A 209 10.58 12.59 -9.18
CA VAL A 209 9.17 12.20 -9.32
C VAL A 209 9.07 11.16 -10.41
N ILE A 210 8.65 9.95 -10.01
CA ILE A 210 8.37 8.83 -10.92
C ILE A 210 6.86 8.65 -11.08
N CYS A 211 6.47 7.76 -11.99
CA CYS A 211 5.06 7.51 -12.31
C CYS A 211 4.21 7.16 -11.07
N GLU A 212 4.75 6.42 -10.11
CA GLU A 212 4.06 6.04 -8.86
C GLU A 212 3.87 7.21 -7.89
N VAL A 213 4.83 8.14 -7.85
CA VAL A 213 4.74 9.36 -7.03
C VAL A 213 3.68 10.30 -7.62
N GLU A 214 3.70 10.50 -8.94
CA GLU A 214 2.67 11.27 -9.63
C GLU A 214 1.29 10.63 -9.47
N ARG A 215 1.19 9.30 -9.52
CA ARG A 215 -0.06 8.58 -9.30
C ARG A 215 -0.64 8.84 -7.91
N ALA A 216 0.20 8.83 -6.88
CA ALA A 216 -0.23 9.15 -5.52
C ALA A 216 -0.79 10.58 -5.44
N TRP A 217 -0.15 11.54 -6.13
CA TRP A 217 -0.68 12.90 -6.26
C TRP A 217 -2.02 12.93 -6.99
N GLN A 218 -2.18 12.24 -8.12
CA GLN A 218 -3.44 12.23 -8.87
C GLN A 218 -4.62 11.71 -8.02
N ILE A 219 -4.39 10.72 -7.15
CA ILE A 219 -5.39 10.25 -6.18
C ILE A 219 -5.75 11.34 -5.17
N VAL A 220 -4.74 12.00 -4.58
CA VAL A 220 -4.95 13.10 -3.61
C VAL A 220 -5.65 14.29 -4.28
N LYS A 221 -5.26 14.65 -5.50
CA LYS A 221 -5.88 15.70 -6.32
C LYS A 221 -7.35 15.40 -6.57
N GLY A 222 -7.71 14.15 -6.87
CA GLY A 222 -9.09 13.71 -7.01
C GLY A 222 -9.90 13.92 -5.73
N ASP A 223 -9.33 13.61 -4.57
CA ASP A 223 -9.98 13.83 -3.27
C ASP A 223 -10.17 15.31 -2.95
N VAL A 224 -9.14 16.13 -3.18
CA VAL A 224 -9.18 17.58 -2.99
C VAL A 224 -10.24 18.19 -3.91
N THR A 225 -10.27 17.80 -5.18
CA THR A 225 -11.25 18.29 -6.16
C THR A 225 -12.68 17.91 -5.76
N ALA A 226 -12.90 16.67 -5.32
CA ALA A 226 -14.22 16.22 -4.86
C ALA A 226 -14.67 16.98 -3.59
N TRP A 227 -13.74 17.23 -2.66
CA TRP A 227 -13.99 17.96 -1.42
C TRP A 227 -14.46 19.40 -1.67
N PHE A 228 -13.92 20.09 -2.68
CA PHE A 228 -14.29 21.48 -3.01
C PHE A 228 -15.35 21.61 -4.12
N SER A 229 -15.93 20.49 -4.58
CA SER A 229 -16.97 20.53 -5.61
C SER A 229 -18.30 21.12 -5.09
N SER A 230 -19.01 21.85 -5.95
CA SER A 230 -20.24 22.59 -5.61
C SER A 230 -21.54 21.76 -5.68
N HIS A 231 -21.46 20.44 -5.83
CA HIS A 231 -22.63 19.58 -6.00
C HIS A 231 -23.51 19.57 -4.75
N ARG A 232 -24.75 20.09 -4.87
CA ARG A 232 -25.76 20.12 -3.80
C ARG A 232 -26.14 18.70 -3.37
N GLY A 233 -25.94 18.37 -2.10
CA GLY A 233 -26.60 17.22 -1.45
C GLY A 233 -25.69 16.30 -0.65
N THR A 234 -24.36 16.38 -0.80
CA THR A 234 -23.43 15.56 0.00
C THR A 234 -22.31 16.43 0.55
N HIS A 235 -22.28 16.65 1.86
CA HIS A 235 -21.11 17.20 2.54
C HIS A 235 -19.95 16.21 2.38
N PHE A 236 -19.11 16.38 1.35
CA PHE A 236 -17.91 15.56 1.19
C PHE A 236 -16.94 15.88 2.33
N LYS A 237 -16.76 14.92 3.24
CA LYS A 237 -15.68 14.99 4.23
C LYS A 237 -14.34 14.79 3.51
N PRO A 238 -13.29 15.55 3.86
CA PRO A 238 -11.97 15.32 3.30
C PRO A 238 -11.53 13.88 3.58
N ARG A 239 -11.11 13.16 2.54
CA ARG A 239 -10.65 11.78 2.68
C ARG A 239 -9.29 11.75 3.38
N ARG A 240 -9.10 10.72 4.20
CA ARG A 240 -7.85 10.42 4.91
C ARG A 240 -7.12 9.34 4.12
N ARG A 241 -5.85 9.58 3.79
CA ARG A 241 -5.04 8.67 2.98
C ARG A 241 -3.84 8.16 3.76
N VAL A 242 -3.39 6.95 3.43
CA VAL A 242 -2.12 6.38 3.93
C VAL A 242 -1.33 5.89 2.74
N LEU A 243 -0.09 6.38 2.57
CA LEU A 243 0.82 5.97 1.51
C LEU A 243 1.70 4.81 2.00
N ILE A 244 1.41 3.60 1.53
CA ILE A 244 2.09 2.36 1.89
C ILE A 244 3.08 2.00 0.80
N GLY A 245 4.31 1.68 1.17
CA GLY A 245 5.29 1.11 0.24
C GLY A 245 6.56 0.74 0.97
N THR A 246 7.47 0.06 0.28
CA THR A 246 8.71 -0.46 0.85
C THR A 246 9.52 0.62 1.58
N ALA A 247 10.17 0.24 2.69
CA ALA A 247 11.04 1.16 3.42
C ALA A 247 12.24 1.57 2.55
N GLY A 248 12.62 2.85 2.60
CA GLY A 248 13.83 3.34 1.91
C GLY A 248 13.68 3.65 0.41
N ILE A 249 12.50 3.51 -0.19
CA ILE A 249 12.25 3.87 -1.61
C ILE A 249 12.06 5.37 -1.87
N GLY A 250 12.23 6.21 -0.84
CA GLY A 250 12.10 7.67 -0.99
C GLY A 250 10.68 8.23 -0.84
N LYS A 251 9.74 7.55 -0.15
CA LYS A 251 8.37 8.10 0.06
C LYS A 251 8.37 9.49 0.71
N SER A 252 9.12 9.67 1.78
CA SER A 252 9.30 10.96 2.47
C SER A 252 9.97 12.00 1.56
N MET A 253 11.13 11.64 0.99
CA MET A 253 11.96 12.53 0.18
C MET A 253 11.27 12.95 -1.12
N ALA A 254 10.63 12.02 -1.82
CA ALA A 254 10.02 12.25 -3.12
C ALA A 254 8.52 12.52 -3.01
N ALA A 255 7.72 11.55 -2.56
CA ALA A 255 6.27 11.70 -2.55
C ALA A 255 5.79 12.79 -1.60
N GLY A 256 6.34 12.87 -0.38
CA GLY A 256 5.99 13.93 0.56
C GLY A 256 6.32 15.33 0.04
N SER A 257 7.54 15.53 -0.46
CA SER A 257 7.97 16.80 -1.08
C SER A 257 7.13 17.17 -2.30
N TYR A 258 6.82 16.21 -3.17
CA TYR A 258 6.03 16.44 -4.37
C TYR A 258 4.57 16.78 -4.05
N LEU A 259 3.97 16.06 -3.09
CA LEU A 259 2.63 16.38 -2.57
C LEU A 259 2.60 17.79 -1.99
N LEU A 260 3.62 18.20 -1.23
CA LEU A 260 3.73 19.57 -0.72
C LEU A 260 3.75 20.57 -1.88
N TYR A 261 4.66 20.39 -2.85
CA TYR A 261 4.76 21.27 -4.01
C TYR A 261 3.40 21.45 -4.68
N GLN A 262 2.73 20.35 -4.95
CA GLN A 262 1.44 20.34 -5.63
C GLN A 262 0.30 20.99 -4.80
N LEU A 263 0.24 20.75 -3.49
CA LEU A 263 -0.76 21.36 -2.61
C LEU A 263 -0.57 22.88 -2.45
N LEU A 264 0.68 23.36 -2.51
CA LEU A 264 0.96 24.80 -2.54
C LEU A 264 0.42 25.46 -3.81
N HIS A 265 0.33 24.74 -4.93
CA HIS A 265 -0.24 25.22 -6.19
C HIS A 265 -1.76 25.03 -6.31
N CYS A 266 -2.42 24.41 -5.32
CA CYS A 266 -3.88 24.44 -5.26
C CYS A 266 -4.41 25.87 -5.05
N ASP A 267 -5.68 26.10 -5.37
CA ASP A 267 -6.36 27.37 -5.10
C ASP A 267 -6.21 27.78 -3.61
N VAL A 268 -5.72 29.00 -3.38
CA VAL A 268 -5.47 29.56 -2.04
C VAL A 268 -6.77 29.80 -1.27
N GLU A 269 -7.88 30.09 -1.94
CA GLU A 269 -9.17 30.31 -1.30
C GLU A 269 -9.76 29.00 -0.77
N GLN A 270 -9.50 27.91 -1.47
CA GLN A 270 -9.96 26.57 -1.09
C GLN A 270 -9.04 25.96 -0.03
N LEU A 271 -7.73 26.08 -0.24
CA LEU A 271 -6.71 25.45 0.59
C LEU A 271 -5.61 26.46 0.95
N PRO A 272 -5.83 27.33 1.95
CA PRO A 272 -4.89 28.39 2.32
C PRO A 272 -3.65 27.88 3.08
N MET A 273 -3.69 26.68 3.66
CA MET A 273 -2.59 26.17 4.50
C MET A 273 -2.23 24.70 4.22
N VAL A 274 -0.94 24.41 4.32
CA VAL A 274 -0.40 23.03 4.27
C VAL A 274 0.53 22.81 5.46
N ALA A 275 0.25 21.80 6.28
CA ALA A 275 1.10 21.41 7.40
C ALA A 275 1.88 20.14 7.03
N TYR A 276 3.19 20.16 7.25
CA TYR A 276 4.07 19.02 7.01
C TYR A 276 4.75 18.63 8.34
N PHE A 277 4.46 17.43 8.82
CA PHE A 277 5.09 16.81 9.98
C PHE A 277 6.16 15.80 9.53
N ILE A 278 7.38 15.89 10.06
CA ILE A 278 8.49 14.96 9.78
C ILE A 278 9.19 14.64 11.09
N GLY A 279 8.91 13.47 11.67
CA GLY A 279 9.43 13.11 12.99
C GLY A 279 8.98 14.10 14.08
N SER A 280 9.95 14.70 14.77
CA SER A 280 9.70 15.74 15.77
C SER A 280 9.60 17.16 15.19
N GLN A 281 9.82 17.32 13.89
CA GLN A 281 9.78 18.60 13.21
C GLN A 281 8.44 18.81 12.53
N SER A 282 8.05 20.07 12.46
CA SER A 282 6.82 20.47 11.84
C SER A 282 6.93 21.82 11.17
N PHE A 283 6.30 21.92 10.02
CA PHE A 283 6.33 23.09 9.15
C PHE A 283 4.91 23.45 8.77
N LEU A 284 4.51 24.70 8.96
CA LEU A 284 3.26 25.23 8.47
C LEU A 284 3.56 26.17 7.30
N PHE A 285 3.03 25.85 6.14
CA PHE A 285 3.06 26.69 4.96
C PHE A 285 1.76 27.48 4.89
N ASP A 286 1.87 28.79 5.10
CA ASP A 286 0.77 29.73 4.92
C ASP A 286 0.85 30.33 3.52
N LYS A 287 -0.11 30.00 2.67
CA LYS A 287 -0.16 30.46 1.27
C LYS A 287 -0.70 31.88 1.14
N ILE A 288 -1.38 32.40 2.15
CA ILE A 288 -1.90 33.77 2.18
C ILE A 288 -0.73 34.73 2.44
N THR A 289 0.05 34.47 3.48
CA THR A 289 1.21 35.30 3.82
C THR A 289 2.48 34.90 3.10
N LYS A 290 2.48 33.75 2.41
CA LYS A 290 3.63 33.14 1.73
C LYS A 290 4.81 32.89 2.69
N THR A 291 4.51 32.35 3.86
CA THR A 291 5.50 32.09 4.90
C THR A 291 5.59 30.60 5.26
N VAL A 292 6.75 30.21 5.78
CA VAL A 292 6.94 28.92 6.44
C VAL A 292 7.33 29.17 7.88
N SER A 293 6.56 28.63 8.82
CA SER A 293 6.89 28.63 10.24
C SER A 293 7.22 27.23 10.72
N THR A 294 8.20 27.11 11.62
CA THR A 294 8.46 25.87 12.36
C THR A 294 8.16 26.05 13.84
N TYR A 295 7.60 24.99 14.42
CA TYR A 295 7.23 24.92 15.82
C TYR A 295 8.09 23.85 16.49
N LYS A 296 9.03 24.29 17.34
CA LYS A 296 9.88 23.42 18.15
C LYS A 296 9.35 23.43 19.59
N GLY A 297 8.93 22.27 20.10
CA GLY A 297 8.47 22.11 21.48
C GLY A 297 6.94 22.14 21.66
N ASP A 298 6.52 22.48 22.88
CA ASP A 298 5.12 22.69 23.29
C ASP A 298 4.82 24.20 23.28
N PRO A 299 3.75 24.71 22.62
CA PRO A 299 2.70 23.98 21.91
C PRO A 299 3.18 23.29 20.62
N ARG A 300 2.84 22.00 20.50
CA ARG A 300 3.04 21.23 19.27
C ARG A 300 2.23 21.89 18.15
N ILE A 301 2.72 21.86 16.90
CA ILE A 301 2.00 22.38 15.71
C ILE A 301 0.55 21.88 15.61
N GLU A 302 0.21 20.74 16.23
CA GLU A 302 -1.14 20.20 16.32
C GLU A 302 -2.11 21.19 16.96
N ASN A 303 -1.68 21.92 17.99
CA ASN A 303 -2.46 22.98 18.64
C ASN A 303 -2.68 24.16 17.70
N VAL A 304 -1.68 24.49 16.87
CA VAL A 304 -1.76 25.57 15.88
C VAL A 304 -2.74 25.21 14.76
N VAL A 305 -2.63 24.01 14.20
CA VAL A 305 -3.55 23.48 13.19
C VAL A 305 -4.98 23.41 13.75
N ASN A 306 -5.14 22.94 14.99
CA ASN A 306 -6.44 22.94 15.68
C ASN A 306 -7.01 24.36 15.81
N ALA A 307 -6.21 25.35 16.23
CA ALA A 307 -6.66 26.73 16.35
C ALA A 307 -7.13 27.33 15.01
N PHE A 308 -6.41 27.06 13.92
CA PHE A 308 -6.82 27.47 12.57
C PHE A 308 -8.11 26.77 12.12
N SER A 309 -8.20 25.46 12.35
CA SER A 309 -9.41 24.67 12.07
C SER A 309 -10.63 25.20 12.83
N LEU A 310 -10.48 25.56 14.11
CA LEU A 310 -11.55 26.13 14.94
C LEU A 310 -12.01 27.50 14.44
N ARG A 311 -11.12 28.27 13.80
CA ARG A 311 -11.44 29.53 13.11
C ARG A 311 -12.03 29.33 11.71
N GLY A 312 -12.26 28.07 11.29
CA GLY A 312 -12.82 27.73 9.98
C GLY A 312 -11.80 27.73 8.83
N VAL A 313 -10.51 27.89 9.12
CA VAL A 313 -9.45 27.82 8.10
C VAL A 313 -9.24 26.36 7.69
N LYS A 314 -9.31 26.12 6.39
CA LYS A 314 -9.10 24.80 5.78
C LYS A 314 -7.61 24.60 5.49
N GLY A 315 -7.18 23.34 5.51
CA GLY A 315 -5.82 23.02 5.12
C GLY A 315 -5.61 21.54 4.85
N TYR A 316 -4.39 21.18 4.52
CA TYR A 316 -3.99 19.80 4.26
C TYR A 316 -2.78 19.41 5.10
N ILE A 317 -2.79 18.19 5.63
CA ILE A 317 -1.72 17.64 6.46
C ILE A 317 -0.97 16.56 5.69
N ILE A 318 0.35 16.71 5.57
CA ILE A 318 1.28 15.64 5.20
C ILE A 318 1.97 15.18 6.48
N TYR A 319 1.69 13.96 6.91
CA TYR A 319 2.24 13.41 8.13
C TYR A 319 3.25 12.31 7.83
N ASP A 320 4.53 12.61 7.98
CA ASP A 320 5.63 11.67 7.74
C ASP A 320 6.12 11.05 9.05
N ALA A 321 5.81 9.76 9.21
CA ALA A 321 6.09 8.99 10.42
C ALA A 321 7.54 8.47 10.50
N ALA A 322 8.44 8.85 9.58
CA ALA A 322 9.71 8.15 9.36
C ALA A 322 10.84 8.35 10.40
N LEU A 323 10.76 9.31 11.33
CA LEU A 323 11.93 9.73 12.15
C LEU A 323 11.80 9.52 13.67
N ALA A 324 10.60 9.31 14.18
CA ALA A 324 10.32 8.87 15.54
C ALA A 324 8.87 8.40 15.51
N PHE A 325 8.59 7.20 15.99
CA PHE A 325 7.26 6.59 15.98
C PHE A 325 6.30 7.34 16.92
N HIS A 326 5.92 8.55 16.52
CA HIS A 326 4.93 9.35 17.18
C HIS A 326 3.64 9.20 16.39
N GLN A 327 2.63 8.70 17.08
CA GLN A 327 1.29 8.71 16.53
C GLN A 327 0.85 10.17 16.37
N PRO A 328 0.22 10.53 15.24
CA PRO A 328 -0.64 11.69 15.16
C PRO A 328 -1.55 11.75 16.39
N ALA A 329 -1.65 12.93 17.01
CA ALA A 329 -2.57 13.12 18.11
C ALA A 329 -3.99 12.68 17.72
N ALA A 330 -4.74 12.18 18.71
CA ALA A 330 -6.07 11.62 18.49
C ALA A 330 -7.06 12.60 17.82
N GLY A 331 -6.79 13.91 17.89
CA GLY A 331 -7.59 14.96 17.26
C GLY A 331 -7.27 15.25 15.79
N LEU A 332 -6.24 14.64 15.19
CA LEU A 332 -5.91 14.83 13.78
C LEU A 332 -6.68 13.85 12.87
N PRO A 333 -6.95 14.22 11.60
CA PRO A 333 -6.95 15.60 11.12
C PRO A 333 -8.07 16.40 11.77
N CYS A 334 -7.80 17.70 11.96
CA CYS A 334 -8.77 18.66 12.48
C CYS A 334 -9.99 18.76 11.56
N LYS A 335 -11.11 19.28 12.08
CA LYS A 335 -12.33 19.47 11.28
C LYS A 335 -12.04 20.40 10.11
N GLY A 336 -12.38 19.96 8.89
CA GLY A 336 -12.13 20.75 7.68
C GLY A 336 -10.68 20.69 7.17
N TRP A 337 -9.88 19.72 7.62
CA TRP A 337 -8.54 19.46 7.09
C TRP A 337 -8.46 18.09 6.41
N GLY A 338 -7.80 18.03 5.26
CA GLY A 338 -7.39 16.78 4.62
C GLY A 338 -6.08 16.25 5.20
N MET A 339 -5.82 14.95 5.06
CA MET A 339 -4.59 14.36 5.57
C MET A 339 -4.13 13.15 4.78
N ILE A 340 -2.83 13.10 4.50
CA ILE A 340 -2.13 11.91 4.06
C ILE A 340 -1.03 11.56 5.07
N VAL A 341 -0.98 10.29 5.46
CA VAL A 341 0.11 9.76 6.27
C VAL A 341 1.10 9.05 5.35
N VAL A 342 2.36 9.46 5.37
CA VAL A 342 3.48 8.78 4.72
C VAL A 342 4.11 7.86 5.76
N THR A 343 3.83 6.56 5.67
CA THR A 343 4.21 5.60 6.72
C THR A 343 5.42 4.75 6.33
N PRO A 344 6.19 4.24 7.30
CA PRO A 344 6.98 3.02 7.08
C PRO A 344 6.07 1.83 6.69
N PRO A 345 6.61 0.73 6.14
CA PRO A 345 5.84 -0.44 5.71
C PRO A 345 5.29 -1.31 6.86
N ASP A 346 5.18 -0.78 8.09
CA ASP A 346 4.70 -1.56 9.23
C ASP A 346 3.19 -1.85 9.11
N LYS A 347 2.85 -3.14 9.06
CA LYS A 347 1.47 -3.64 9.01
C LYS A 347 0.65 -3.22 10.22
N ASN A 348 1.16 -3.45 11.43
CA ASN A 348 0.42 -3.21 12.66
C ASN A 348 0.05 -1.74 12.77
N GLU A 349 0.96 -0.86 12.34
CA GLU A 349 0.69 0.56 12.26
C GLU A 349 -0.36 0.87 11.20
N TYR A 350 -0.24 0.33 9.98
CA TYR A 350 -1.26 0.52 8.95
C TYR A 350 -2.66 0.06 9.41
N GLU A 351 -2.79 -1.15 9.98
CA GLU A 351 -4.07 -1.64 10.48
C GLU A 351 -4.61 -0.76 11.60
N ARG A 352 -3.73 -0.28 12.48
CA ARG A 352 -4.11 0.68 13.51
C ARG A 352 -4.56 2.00 12.90
N TRP A 353 -3.90 2.51 11.86
CA TRP A 353 -4.24 3.76 11.19
C TRP A 353 -5.56 3.65 10.43
N THR A 354 -5.76 2.57 9.70
CA THR A 354 -7.02 2.31 8.99
C THR A 354 -8.18 2.14 9.95
N LYS A 355 -8.02 1.34 11.02
CA LYS A 355 -9.04 1.18 12.07
C LYS A 355 -9.34 2.48 12.82
N LYS A 356 -8.31 3.24 13.22
CA LYS A 356 -8.46 4.49 14.01
C LYS A 356 -8.98 5.66 13.18
N MET A 357 -8.53 5.79 11.93
CA MET A 357 -8.75 6.98 11.12
C MET A 357 -9.75 6.77 9.98
N ASP A 358 -10.24 5.56 9.73
CA ASP A 358 -11.04 5.23 8.53
C ASP A 358 -10.31 5.68 7.24
N ALA A 359 -8.99 5.45 7.21
CA ALA A 359 -8.13 5.92 6.13
C ALA A 359 -8.12 4.94 4.95
N THR A 360 -8.04 5.46 3.73
CA THR A 360 -7.92 4.64 2.52
C THR A 360 -6.45 4.55 2.09
N ALA A 361 -5.96 3.33 1.88
CA ALA A 361 -4.59 3.09 1.42
C ALA A 361 -4.35 3.60 -0.01
N ILE A 362 -3.12 4.06 -0.25
CA ILE A 362 -2.49 4.21 -1.56
C ILE A 362 -1.24 3.32 -1.48
N VAL A 363 -1.21 2.21 -2.21
CA VAL A 363 -0.04 1.32 -2.22
C VAL A 363 0.88 1.80 -3.33
N THR A 364 2.15 2.11 -3.07
CA THR A 364 3.15 2.52 -4.06
C THR A 364 4.17 1.41 -4.29
N ASN A 365 4.45 1.14 -5.57
CA ASN A 365 5.54 0.23 -5.95
C ASN A 365 6.92 0.85 -5.70
N CYS A 366 7.94 -0.01 -5.65
CA CYS A 366 9.34 0.42 -5.79
C CYS A 366 9.60 0.98 -7.21
N PRO A 367 10.61 1.83 -7.39
CA PRO A 367 11.04 2.27 -8.72
C PRO A 367 11.48 1.08 -9.59
N GLU A 368 11.16 1.15 -10.89
CA GLU A 368 11.62 0.19 -11.88
C GLU A 368 13.09 0.45 -12.28
N GLU A 369 13.72 -0.50 -12.97
CA GLU A 369 15.12 -0.36 -13.43
C GLU A 369 15.32 0.94 -14.22
N ASN A 370 14.41 1.26 -15.15
CA ASN A 370 14.50 2.48 -15.94
C ASN A 370 14.26 3.76 -15.13
N ASP A 371 13.50 3.70 -14.05
CA ASP A 371 13.30 4.85 -13.16
C ASP A 371 14.61 5.18 -12.41
N VAL A 372 15.30 4.14 -11.91
CA VAL A 372 16.59 4.30 -11.24
C VAL A 372 17.67 4.72 -12.24
N ARG A 373 17.66 4.16 -13.46
CA ARG A 373 18.56 4.57 -14.54
C ARG A 373 18.42 6.07 -14.85
N ALA A 374 17.19 6.59 -14.89
CA ALA A 374 16.95 8.02 -15.06
C ALA A 374 17.53 8.85 -13.91
N MET A 375 17.40 8.39 -12.65
CA MET A 375 18.04 9.02 -11.49
C MET A 375 19.56 9.07 -11.65
N CYS A 376 20.19 7.97 -12.04
CA CYS A 376 21.64 7.89 -12.26
C CYS A 376 22.12 8.89 -13.31
N ILE A 377 21.42 8.98 -14.43
CA ILE A 377 21.72 9.91 -15.51
C ILE A 377 21.59 11.35 -15.02
N TRP A 378 20.54 11.68 -14.28
CA TRP A 378 20.40 13.02 -13.68
C TRP A 378 21.55 13.33 -12.71
N MET A 379 21.89 12.41 -11.80
CA MET A 379 22.96 12.60 -10.81
C MET A 379 24.34 12.77 -11.44
N LYS A 380 24.59 12.11 -12.58
CA LYS A 380 25.87 12.15 -13.31
C LYS A 380 25.82 12.97 -14.60
N ARG A 381 24.79 13.79 -14.81
CA ARG A 381 24.57 14.56 -16.06
C ARG A 381 25.75 15.44 -16.51
N ASN A 382 26.55 15.91 -15.56
CA ASN A 382 27.73 16.75 -15.82
C ASN A 382 29.02 15.93 -16.05
N ARG A 383 28.93 14.60 -16.09
CA ARG A 383 30.07 13.69 -16.30
C ARG A 383 30.05 13.11 -17.73
N PRO A 384 31.20 12.66 -18.25
CA PRO A 384 31.27 11.98 -19.54
C PRO A 384 30.36 10.75 -19.60
N LEU A 385 29.84 10.42 -20.79
CA LEU A 385 28.93 9.27 -21.00
C LEU A 385 29.51 7.94 -20.50
N GLN A 386 30.83 7.75 -20.59
CA GLN A 386 31.50 6.56 -20.06
C GLN A 386 31.34 6.44 -18.54
N GLU A 387 31.61 7.51 -17.78
CA GLU A 387 31.43 7.51 -16.32
C GLU A 387 29.95 7.34 -15.93
N GLN A 388 29.02 7.84 -16.74
CA GLN A 388 27.58 7.62 -16.52
C GLN A 388 27.21 6.14 -16.68
N ALA A 389 27.76 5.47 -17.70
CA ALA A 389 27.55 4.05 -17.93
C ALA A 389 28.17 3.19 -16.82
N GLU A 390 29.41 3.48 -16.42
CA GLU A 390 30.09 2.79 -15.30
C GLU A 390 29.31 2.93 -13.99
N TYR A 391 28.83 4.14 -13.67
CA TYR A 391 28.01 4.38 -12.49
C TYR A 391 26.67 3.63 -12.54
N TRP A 392 26.04 3.56 -13.72
CA TRP A 392 24.81 2.79 -13.88
C TRP A 392 25.02 1.30 -13.66
N GLU A 393 26.10 0.71 -14.20
CA GLU A 393 26.40 -0.71 -13.95
C GLU A 393 26.65 -1.00 -12.48
N GLU A 394 27.32 -0.10 -11.75
CA GLU A 394 27.48 -0.21 -10.28
C GLU A 394 26.13 -0.23 -9.57
N VAL A 395 25.26 0.75 -9.84
CA VAL A 395 23.93 0.86 -9.21
C VAL A 395 23.03 -0.32 -9.59
N ARG A 396 23.07 -0.78 -10.85
CA ARG A 396 22.35 -1.98 -11.30
C ARG A 396 22.83 -3.22 -10.54
N GLY A 397 24.14 -3.37 -10.34
CA GLY A 397 24.72 -4.41 -9.50
C GLY A 397 24.17 -4.37 -8.06
N CYS A 398 24.13 -3.17 -7.46
CA CYS A 398 23.53 -2.98 -6.14
C CYS A 398 22.04 -3.37 -6.11
N MET A 399 21.26 -2.97 -7.12
CA MET A 399 19.84 -3.34 -7.24
C MET A 399 19.61 -4.85 -7.34
N ASN A 400 20.46 -5.55 -8.09
CA ASN A 400 20.39 -7.02 -8.19
C ASN A 400 20.62 -7.71 -6.84
N ASN A 401 21.39 -7.08 -5.95
CA ASN A 401 21.77 -7.64 -4.66
C ASN A 401 20.82 -7.23 -3.53
N VAL A 402 20.46 -5.95 -3.41
CA VAL A 402 19.63 -5.43 -2.28
C VAL A 402 18.29 -4.83 -2.70
N GLY A 403 17.96 -4.88 -3.99
CA GLY A 403 16.69 -4.43 -4.55
C GLY A 403 16.69 -2.94 -4.91
N PRO A 404 15.59 -2.44 -5.51
CA PRO A 404 15.41 -1.02 -5.89
C PRO A 404 15.16 -0.10 -4.68
N ILE A 405 15.99 -0.19 -3.64
CA ILE A 405 15.87 0.60 -2.41
C ILE A 405 16.84 1.78 -2.48
N LEU A 406 16.33 2.95 -2.87
CA LEU A 406 17.11 4.16 -3.12
C LEU A 406 18.10 4.51 -1.99
N ARG A 407 17.72 4.27 -0.73
CA ARG A 407 18.58 4.49 0.45
C ARG A 407 19.91 3.72 0.41
N PHE A 408 19.94 2.54 -0.20
CA PHE A 408 21.08 1.63 -0.14
C PHE A 408 21.82 1.50 -1.47
N ILE A 409 21.21 1.85 -2.61
CA ILE A 409 21.81 1.57 -3.93
C ILE A 409 22.73 2.68 -4.46
N PHE A 410 22.64 3.91 -3.94
CA PHE A 410 23.47 5.02 -4.43
C PHE A 410 24.77 5.24 -3.66
N GLY A 411 24.90 4.66 -2.47
CA GLY A 411 26.03 4.88 -1.57
C GLY A 411 26.72 3.57 -1.20
N LYS A 412 28.01 3.46 -1.52
CA LYS A 412 28.80 2.23 -1.31
C LYS A 412 28.75 1.70 0.12
N GLN A 413 29.00 2.54 1.13
CA GLN A 413 28.95 2.10 2.53
C GLN A 413 27.55 1.62 2.94
N ALA A 414 26.51 2.34 2.54
CA ALA A 414 25.13 1.97 2.84
C ALA A 414 24.73 0.64 2.15
N TYR A 415 25.24 0.40 0.94
CA TYR A 415 25.11 -0.87 0.23
C TYR A 415 25.83 -2.00 0.99
N ASP A 416 27.10 -1.83 1.33
CA ASP A 416 27.94 -2.84 1.98
C ASP A 416 27.34 -3.26 3.34
N ASP A 417 26.89 -2.30 4.14
CA ASP A 417 26.22 -2.56 5.41
C ASP A 417 24.88 -3.30 5.20
N ARG A 418 24.14 -2.91 4.15
CA ARG A 418 22.83 -3.50 3.84
C ARG A 418 22.96 -4.94 3.39
N ILE A 419 23.85 -5.25 2.44
CA ILE A 419 24.00 -6.62 1.93
C ILE A 419 24.49 -7.55 3.02
N LYS A 420 25.45 -7.11 3.86
CA LYS A 420 25.91 -7.86 5.03
C LYS A 420 24.76 -8.15 6.00
N ALA A 421 23.93 -7.15 6.31
CA ALA A 421 22.78 -7.33 7.18
C ALA A 421 21.73 -8.29 6.59
N CYS A 422 21.54 -8.30 5.26
CA CYS A 422 20.63 -9.23 4.59
C CYS A 422 21.20 -10.67 4.63
N GLN A 423 22.49 -10.85 4.34
CA GLN A 423 23.14 -12.15 4.39
C GLN A 423 23.05 -12.76 5.79
N GLN A 424 23.38 -11.98 6.82
CA GLN A 424 23.26 -12.41 8.22
C GLN A 424 21.83 -12.81 8.59
N ALA A 425 20.84 -12.15 8.01
CA ALA A 425 19.44 -12.44 8.26
C ALA A 425 18.99 -13.74 7.57
N VAL A 426 19.45 -14.00 6.33
CA VAL A 426 19.20 -15.27 5.62
C VAL A 426 19.92 -16.41 6.32
N ASP A 427 21.22 -16.27 6.60
CA ASP A 427 22.07 -17.32 7.18
C ASP A 427 21.70 -17.65 8.63
N GLY A 428 21.30 -16.64 9.40
CA GLY A 428 20.95 -16.77 10.81
C GLY A 428 19.53 -17.27 11.11
N SER A 429 18.67 -17.42 10.10
CA SER A 429 17.27 -17.82 10.28
C SER A 429 16.99 -19.23 9.77
N THR A 430 16.12 -19.98 10.45
CA THR A 430 15.60 -21.26 9.98
C THR A 430 14.56 -21.09 8.85
N ALA A 431 14.31 -22.12 8.03
CA ALA A 431 13.25 -22.06 7.02
C ALA A 431 11.87 -21.73 7.60
N SER A 432 11.53 -22.26 8.78
CA SER A 432 10.28 -21.95 9.47
C SER A 432 10.18 -20.47 9.89
N GLU A 433 11.28 -19.87 10.35
CA GLU A 433 11.32 -18.44 10.66
C GLU A 433 11.19 -17.58 9.41
N LEU A 434 11.85 -17.96 8.32
CA LEU A 434 11.73 -17.27 7.03
C LEU A 434 10.30 -17.34 6.49
N GLU A 435 9.68 -18.52 6.48
CA GLU A 435 8.30 -18.70 6.03
C GLU A 435 7.32 -17.84 6.84
N ARG A 436 7.42 -17.89 8.18
CA ARG A 436 6.49 -17.19 9.08
C ARG A 436 6.68 -15.68 9.12
N ASN A 437 7.93 -15.19 9.06
CA ASN A 437 8.22 -13.79 9.33
C ASN A 437 8.27 -12.92 8.08
N LEU A 438 8.58 -13.48 6.92
CA LEU A 438 8.64 -12.71 5.67
C LEU A 438 7.24 -12.45 5.10
N GLY A 439 6.30 -13.36 5.34
CA GLY A 439 4.94 -13.24 4.81
C GLY A 439 4.91 -13.15 3.29
N ILE A 440 5.87 -13.83 2.62
CA ILE A 440 5.98 -13.85 1.16
C ILE A 440 4.69 -14.40 0.60
N GLY A 441 4.15 -13.69 -0.39
CA GLY A 441 2.89 -14.07 -0.97
C GLY A 441 1.71 -13.85 -0.03
N CYS A 442 1.80 -13.08 1.05
CA CYS A 442 0.63 -12.78 1.88
C CYS A 442 0.22 -11.31 1.75
N CYS A 443 -1.10 -11.07 1.65
CA CYS A 443 -1.62 -9.71 1.69
C CYS A 443 -1.61 -9.22 3.13
N TYR A 444 -1.09 -8.02 3.30
CA TYR A 444 -0.94 -7.38 4.60
C TYR A 444 -0.15 -8.17 5.64
N SER A 445 0.54 -9.30 5.45
CA SER A 445 1.15 -10.04 6.59
C SER A 445 2.67 -10.09 6.63
N SER A 446 3.36 -8.95 6.73
CA SER A 446 4.60 -8.97 7.52
C SER A 446 4.23 -8.62 8.95
N ASN A 447 4.38 -9.58 9.87
CA ASN A 447 4.85 -9.20 11.21
C ASN A 447 6.06 -8.32 10.97
N ASP A 448 6.08 -7.10 11.50
CA ASP A 448 7.18 -6.14 11.40
C ASP A 448 8.44 -6.72 12.06
N SER A 449 8.97 -7.75 11.44
CA SER A 449 10.15 -8.49 11.84
C SER A 449 11.33 -7.81 11.17
N ASP A 450 12.45 -7.77 11.88
CA ASP A 450 13.73 -7.33 11.33
C ASP A 450 14.04 -8.05 10.00
N LEU A 451 13.63 -9.32 9.86
CA LEU A 451 13.71 -10.12 8.64
C LEU A 451 12.93 -9.51 7.46
N SER A 452 11.65 -9.19 7.65
CA SER A 452 10.81 -8.60 6.59
C SER A 452 11.36 -7.27 6.09
N ARG A 453 11.87 -6.42 7.00
CA ARG A 453 12.51 -5.14 6.65
C ARG A 453 13.79 -5.32 5.84
N LYS A 454 14.43 -6.48 5.93
CA LYS A 454 15.68 -6.82 5.25
C LYS A 454 15.44 -7.47 3.89
N LEU A 455 14.53 -8.44 3.82
CA LEU A 455 14.45 -9.39 2.70
C LEU A 455 13.23 -9.21 1.79
N VAL A 456 12.27 -8.37 2.17
CA VAL A 456 11.00 -8.23 1.45
C VAL A 456 10.77 -6.81 0.97
N ARG A 457 10.11 -6.70 -0.18
CA ARG A 457 9.51 -5.45 -0.70
C ARG A 457 8.01 -5.62 -0.89
N VAL A 458 7.32 -4.49 -0.86
CA VAL A 458 5.89 -4.39 -1.16
C VAL A 458 5.71 -4.18 -2.66
N VAL A 459 4.84 -5.01 -3.26
CA VAL A 459 4.30 -4.80 -4.60
C VAL A 459 2.79 -4.60 -4.50
N ARG A 460 2.27 -3.74 -5.37
CA ARG A 460 0.86 -3.40 -5.49
C ARG A 460 0.16 -4.45 -6.33
N VAL A 461 -0.79 -5.14 -5.74
CA VAL A 461 -1.69 -6.07 -6.44
C VAL A 461 -3.13 -5.62 -6.32
N ARG A 462 -3.99 -6.13 -7.21
CA ARG A 462 -5.44 -5.94 -7.14
C ARG A 462 -6.12 -7.27 -6.86
N ARG A 463 -7.01 -7.29 -5.87
CA ARG A 463 -7.94 -8.41 -5.63
C ARG A 463 -9.34 -8.06 -6.15
N GLY A 464 -10.17 -9.08 -6.35
CA GLY A 464 -11.45 -9.08 -7.11
C GLY A 464 -12.46 -7.95 -6.88
N ASN A 465 -12.30 -7.12 -5.84
CA ASN A 465 -13.14 -5.95 -5.55
C ASN A 465 -12.52 -4.60 -5.98
N SER A 466 -11.49 -4.60 -6.84
CA SER A 466 -10.80 -3.37 -7.31
C SER A 466 -10.10 -2.56 -6.22
N ILE A 467 -9.79 -3.18 -5.08
CA ILE A 467 -9.05 -2.57 -3.97
C ILE A 467 -7.56 -2.89 -4.15
N GLU A 468 -6.72 -1.86 -4.11
CA GLU A 468 -5.26 -2.01 -4.05
C GLU A 468 -4.87 -2.68 -2.73
N SER A 469 -4.08 -3.74 -2.81
CA SER A 469 -3.53 -4.43 -1.65
C SER A 469 -2.02 -4.56 -1.79
N PRO A 470 -1.26 -4.36 -0.70
CA PRO A 470 0.15 -4.68 -0.68
C PRO A 470 0.33 -6.19 -0.63
N LEU A 471 1.22 -6.69 -1.47
CA LEU A 471 1.73 -8.05 -1.46
C LEU A 471 3.22 -8.01 -1.15
N ASN A 472 3.65 -8.87 -0.25
CA ASN A 472 5.05 -9.03 0.09
C ASN A 472 5.73 -10.00 -0.88
N VAL A 473 6.82 -9.56 -1.50
CA VAL A 473 7.68 -10.36 -2.38
C VAL A 473 9.14 -10.15 -2.01
N LEU A 474 10.02 -11.01 -2.50
CA LEU A 474 11.45 -10.90 -2.22
C LEU A 474 12.04 -9.61 -2.82
N ILE A 475 13.00 -9.03 -2.11
CA ILE A 475 13.47 -7.66 -2.35
C ILE A 475 14.34 -7.54 -3.62
N SER A 476 15.09 -8.59 -3.96
CA SER A 476 16.07 -8.61 -5.03
C SER A 476 16.27 -10.01 -5.61
N PRO A 477 16.69 -10.16 -6.89
CA PRO A 477 16.97 -11.46 -7.49
C PRO A 477 18.04 -12.28 -6.75
N HIS A 478 19.06 -11.65 -6.17
CA HIS A 478 20.10 -12.35 -5.42
C HIS A 478 19.56 -12.95 -4.11
N LEU A 479 18.94 -12.12 -3.28
CA LEU A 479 18.38 -12.57 -1.99
C LEU A 479 17.21 -13.51 -2.18
N GLU A 480 16.49 -13.38 -3.30
CA GLU A 480 15.46 -14.32 -3.70
C GLU A 480 16.03 -15.72 -3.93
N ARG A 481 17.08 -15.85 -4.74
CA ARG A 481 17.75 -17.15 -4.97
C ARG A 481 18.24 -17.77 -3.67
N GLU A 482 18.87 -16.98 -2.80
CA GLU A 482 19.37 -17.49 -1.53
C GLU A 482 18.26 -17.94 -0.59
N THR A 483 17.24 -17.08 -0.40
CA THR A 483 16.12 -17.37 0.51
C THR A 483 15.30 -18.56 0.01
N LEU A 484 14.97 -18.59 -1.29
CA LEU A 484 14.16 -19.68 -1.85
C LEU A 484 14.95 -20.98 -1.94
N SER A 485 16.26 -20.96 -2.24
CA SER A 485 17.10 -22.16 -2.20
C SER A 485 17.13 -22.77 -0.79
N ARG A 486 17.24 -21.93 0.24
CA ARG A 486 17.19 -22.40 1.62
C ARG A 486 15.85 -23.02 2.00
N LEU A 487 14.75 -22.33 1.67
CA LEU A 487 13.40 -22.85 1.88
C LEU A 487 13.20 -24.18 1.13
N GLU A 488 13.65 -24.27 -0.12
CA GLU A 488 13.55 -25.47 -0.94
C GLU A 488 14.28 -26.68 -0.31
N ASN A 489 15.48 -26.46 0.23
CA ASN A 489 16.31 -27.51 0.81
C ASN A 489 15.80 -28.00 2.18
N GLU A 490 15.17 -27.13 2.97
CA GLU A 490 14.73 -27.45 4.33
C GLU A 490 13.26 -27.89 4.42
N MET A 491 12.40 -27.44 3.50
CA MET A 491 10.97 -27.77 3.49
C MET A 491 10.69 -29.11 2.79
N LYS A 492 9.56 -29.74 3.13
CA LYS A 492 9.03 -30.82 2.29
C LYS A 492 8.62 -30.26 0.93
N GLN A 493 8.82 -31.03 -0.14
CA GLN A 493 8.50 -30.59 -1.50
C GLN A 493 7.03 -30.13 -1.64
N SER A 494 6.08 -30.82 -1.01
CA SER A 494 4.67 -30.43 -1.00
C SER A 494 4.44 -29.05 -0.37
N ASP A 495 5.11 -28.79 0.76
CA ASP A 495 4.96 -27.55 1.52
C ASP A 495 5.62 -26.38 0.78
N PHE A 496 6.76 -26.65 0.12
CA PHE A 496 7.43 -25.67 -0.72
C PHE A 496 6.62 -25.31 -1.97
N ILE A 497 6.02 -26.30 -2.65
CA ILE A 497 5.11 -26.04 -3.78
C ILE A 497 3.94 -25.16 -3.31
N PHE A 498 3.31 -25.51 -2.18
CA PHE A 498 2.22 -24.70 -1.63
C PHE A 498 2.67 -23.27 -1.31
N PHE A 499 3.87 -23.10 -0.77
CA PHE A 499 4.47 -21.80 -0.51
C PHE A 499 4.66 -20.97 -1.79
N VAL A 500 5.25 -21.55 -2.85
CA VAL A 500 5.48 -20.91 -4.15
C VAL A 500 4.16 -20.45 -4.80
N LEU A 501 3.11 -21.28 -4.69
CA LEU A 501 1.78 -20.94 -5.22
C LEU A 501 1.17 -19.68 -4.59
N ARG A 502 1.56 -19.30 -3.35
CA ARG A 502 1.04 -18.09 -2.69
C ARG A 502 1.40 -16.82 -3.45
N PHE A 503 2.53 -16.79 -4.16
CA PHE A 503 2.99 -15.61 -4.91
C PHE A 503 3.23 -15.94 -6.37
N TRP A 504 2.43 -16.86 -6.94
CA TRP A 504 2.59 -17.39 -8.30
C TRP A 504 3.00 -16.34 -9.33
N ASP A 505 2.32 -15.18 -9.37
CA ASP A 505 2.57 -14.05 -10.29
C ASP A 505 3.97 -13.41 -10.20
N TYR A 506 4.71 -13.73 -9.15
CA TYR A 506 6.04 -13.19 -8.84
C TYR A 506 7.05 -14.32 -8.64
N VAL A 507 6.70 -15.56 -9.02
CA VAL A 507 7.60 -16.69 -8.88
C VAL A 507 8.71 -16.58 -9.93
N PRO A 508 9.98 -16.79 -9.53
CA PRO A 508 11.08 -16.75 -10.47
C PRO A 508 10.94 -17.83 -11.56
N PRO A 509 11.29 -17.53 -12.83
CA PRO A 509 11.12 -18.49 -13.94
C PRO A 509 11.74 -19.87 -13.68
N TYR A 510 12.92 -19.92 -13.04
CA TYR A 510 13.60 -21.18 -12.73
C TYR A 510 12.83 -22.09 -11.75
N LEU A 511 11.98 -21.51 -10.88
CA LEU A 511 11.11 -22.29 -10.01
C LEU A 511 9.84 -22.74 -10.72
N ILE A 512 9.32 -21.94 -11.66
CA ILE A 512 8.21 -22.34 -12.52
C ILE A 512 8.64 -23.57 -13.32
N GLU A 513 9.79 -23.53 -13.99
CA GLU A 513 10.34 -24.67 -14.74
C GLU A 513 10.49 -25.94 -13.89
N LYS A 514 10.83 -25.79 -12.61
CA LYS A 514 11.09 -26.92 -11.72
C LYS A 514 9.85 -27.49 -11.03
N TYR A 515 8.84 -26.67 -10.76
CA TYR A 515 7.72 -27.03 -9.88
C TYR A 515 6.33 -26.86 -10.49
N ALA A 516 6.18 -26.19 -11.63
CA ALA A 516 4.87 -25.90 -12.22
C ALA A 516 4.09 -27.17 -12.58
N VAL A 517 4.76 -28.18 -13.12
CA VAL A 517 4.14 -29.49 -13.38
C VAL A 517 3.70 -30.11 -12.05
N SER A 518 4.61 -30.19 -11.08
CA SER A 518 4.31 -30.73 -9.75
C SER A 518 3.18 -29.99 -9.01
N ALA A 519 2.89 -28.73 -9.34
CA ALA A 519 1.77 -27.97 -8.79
C ALA A 519 0.39 -28.55 -9.15
N PHE A 520 0.27 -29.32 -10.24
CA PHE A 520 -0.98 -30.01 -10.60
C PHE A 520 -1.41 -31.07 -9.58
N LEU A 521 -0.50 -31.54 -8.72
CA LEU A 521 -0.83 -32.41 -7.60
C LEU A 521 -1.62 -31.70 -6.49
N ASN A 522 -1.62 -30.35 -6.46
CA ASN A 522 -2.40 -29.58 -5.52
C ASN A 522 -3.83 -29.37 -6.02
N GLU A 523 -4.83 -29.75 -5.23
CA GLU A 523 -6.24 -29.70 -5.62
C GLU A 523 -6.76 -28.27 -5.88
N ASP A 524 -6.31 -27.29 -5.10
CA ASP A 524 -6.73 -25.89 -5.27
C ASP A 524 -6.16 -25.31 -6.56
N PHE A 525 -4.90 -25.61 -6.87
CA PHE A 525 -4.28 -25.26 -8.15
C PHE A 525 -5.00 -25.91 -9.33
N LEU A 526 -5.28 -27.20 -9.24
CA LEU A 526 -5.99 -27.94 -10.27
C LEU A 526 -7.41 -27.37 -10.51
N ARG A 527 -8.12 -27.04 -9.44
CA ARG A 527 -9.44 -26.38 -9.50
C ARG A 527 -9.36 -25.02 -10.17
N ALA A 528 -8.35 -24.22 -9.85
CA ALA A 528 -8.13 -22.92 -10.47
C ALA A 528 -7.83 -23.03 -11.97
N ILE A 529 -6.96 -23.97 -12.39
CA ILE A 529 -6.69 -24.29 -13.80
C ILE A 529 -8.00 -24.59 -14.53
N ARG A 530 -8.80 -25.54 -14.01
CA ARG A 530 -10.03 -26.02 -14.66
C ARG A 530 -11.01 -24.89 -15.00
N LEU A 531 -11.13 -23.90 -14.13
CA LEU A 531 -12.00 -22.74 -14.32
C LEU A 531 -11.50 -21.80 -15.43
N LYS A 532 -10.20 -21.81 -15.72
CA LYS A 532 -9.53 -20.89 -16.65
C LYS A 532 -9.20 -21.47 -18.01
N ILE A 533 -9.30 -22.80 -18.17
CA ILE A 533 -9.07 -23.45 -19.46
C ILE A 533 -10.02 -22.88 -20.52
N ARG A 534 -9.41 -22.32 -21.56
CA ARG A 534 -10.05 -21.80 -22.77
C ARG A 534 -9.42 -22.45 -23.99
N GLU A 535 -10.25 -22.93 -24.91
CA GLU A 535 -9.80 -23.48 -26.19
C GLU A 535 -9.23 -22.38 -27.09
N LEU A 536 -8.07 -22.65 -27.69
CA LEU A 536 -7.49 -21.90 -28.79
C LEU A 536 -8.00 -22.50 -30.10
N ARG A 537 -8.76 -21.72 -30.87
CA ARG A 537 -9.46 -22.25 -32.05
C ARG A 537 -8.64 -22.07 -33.33
N PRO A 538 -8.43 -23.11 -34.13
CA PRO A 538 -7.89 -22.96 -35.47
C PRO A 538 -8.95 -22.38 -36.43
N PRO A 539 -8.54 -21.67 -37.48
CA PRO A 539 -9.45 -21.19 -38.52
C PRO A 539 -10.11 -22.36 -39.26
N GLY A 540 -11.44 -22.49 -39.19
CA GLY A 540 -12.22 -23.44 -40.01
C GLY A 540 -12.91 -24.60 -39.29
N ARG A 541 -12.64 -24.83 -37.99
CA ARG A 541 -13.31 -25.88 -37.19
C ARG A 541 -14.70 -25.44 -36.73
N ARG A 542 -15.69 -26.35 -36.76
CA ARG A 542 -17.12 -25.99 -36.66
C ARG A 542 -17.78 -26.16 -35.27
N GLY A 543 -17.09 -26.70 -34.26
CA GLY A 543 -17.65 -26.88 -32.90
C GLY A 543 -16.61 -26.74 -31.78
N PRO A 544 -17.00 -26.28 -30.58
CA PRO A 544 -16.13 -26.20 -29.41
C PRO A 544 -15.82 -27.59 -28.85
N HIS A 545 -14.56 -27.84 -28.46
CA HIS A 545 -14.16 -29.03 -27.73
C HIS A 545 -13.88 -28.69 -26.25
N SER A 546 -14.56 -29.37 -25.33
CA SER A 546 -14.27 -29.22 -23.91
C SER A 546 -13.03 -30.05 -23.55
N CYS A 547 -12.09 -29.43 -22.84
CA CYS A 547 -10.86 -30.09 -22.43
C CYS A 547 -11.14 -31.25 -21.47
N ALA A 548 -10.50 -32.39 -21.67
CA ALA A 548 -10.62 -33.57 -20.81
C ALA A 548 -10.34 -33.23 -19.33
N LEU A 549 -9.35 -32.37 -19.05
CA LEU A 549 -9.04 -31.93 -17.69
C LEU A 549 -10.21 -31.17 -17.02
N LYS A 550 -11.04 -30.50 -17.81
CA LYS A 550 -12.20 -29.72 -17.37
C LYS A 550 -13.45 -30.58 -17.20
N GLU A 551 -13.66 -31.57 -18.07
CA GLU A 551 -14.81 -32.47 -18.01
C GLU A 551 -14.77 -33.36 -16.75
N HIS A 552 -13.57 -33.79 -16.35
CA HIS A 552 -13.37 -34.57 -15.14
C HIS A 552 -13.04 -33.67 -13.94
N SER A 553 -13.97 -32.80 -13.55
CA SER A 553 -13.76 -31.77 -12.51
C SER A 553 -13.46 -32.31 -11.12
N ASP A 554 -13.90 -33.55 -10.83
CA ASP A 554 -13.85 -34.14 -9.49
C ASP A 554 -12.66 -35.10 -9.30
N THR A 555 -11.85 -35.31 -10.34
CA THR A 555 -10.71 -36.22 -10.31
C THR A 555 -9.43 -35.47 -9.94
N SER A 556 -8.62 -36.03 -9.04
CA SER A 556 -7.28 -35.53 -8.72
C SER A 556 -6.21 -36.50 -9.23
N PHE A 557 -4.97 -36.03 -9.36
CA PHE A 557 -3.86 -36.90 -9.74
C PHE A 557 -3.52 -37.84 -8.60
N THR A 558 -3.41 -39.13 -8.90
CA THR A 558 -3.17 -40.18 -7.90
C THR A 558 -1.72 -40.17 -7.41
N ARG A 559 -0.79 -39.92 -8.33
CA ARG A 559 0.65 -39.82 -8.06
C ARG A 559 1.36 -39.09 -9.21
N LYS A 560 2.62 -38.76 -8.98
CA LYS A 560 3.55 -38.29 -9.99
C LYS A 560 4.60 -39.34 -10.30
N GLU A 561 4.93 -39.51 -11.57
CA GLU A 561 5.95 -40.44 -12.03
C GLU A 561 7.03 -39.69 -12.83
N VAL A 562 8.27 -39.71 -12.34
CA VAL A 562 9.39 -39.00 -12.97
C VAL A 562 10.03 -39.91 -14.00
N LEU A 563 10.01 -39.51 -15.27
CA LEU A 563 10.54 -40.30 -16.37
C LEU A 563 12.03 -40.01 -16.58
N PRO A 564 12.95 -41.00 -16.48
CA PRO A 564 14.36 -40.81 -16.80
C PRO A 564 14.54 -40.60 -18.32
N PRO A 565 15.70 -40.13 -18.81
CA PRO A 565 15.97 -40.10 -20.25
C PRO A 565 15.69 -41.48 -20.90
N PRO A 566 15.11 -41.55 -22.11
CA PRO A 566 14.72 -42.81 -22.73
C PRO A 566 15.89 -43.81 -22.82
N GLU A 567 17.13 -43.33 -23.00
CA GLU A 567 18.34 -44.17 -23.09
C GLU A 567 18.70 -44.86 -21.77
N ARG A 568 18.18 -44.36 -20.64
CA ARG A 568 18.40 -44.89 -19.29
C ARG A 568 17.21 -45.68 -18.77
N LEU A 569 16.15 -45.82 -19.56
CA LEU A 569 14.97 -46.55 -19.18
C LEU A 569 15.27 -48.06 -19.25
N SER A 570 15.21 -48.74 -18.11
CA SER A 570 15.50 -50.19 -18.06
C SER A 570 14.32 -51.05 -18.51
N ASN A 571 13.08 -50.60 -18.25
CA ASN A 571 11.85 -51.25 -18.66
C ASN A 571 10.81 -50.18 -19.03
N PRO A 572 9.96 -50.43 -20.04
CA PRO A 572 8.85 -49.54 -20.33
C PRO A 572 7.86 -49.44 -19.17
N VAL A 573 7.26 -48.26 -19.04
CA VAL A 573 6.34 -47.85 -18.00
C VAL A 573 4.91 -48.22 -18.40
N ALA A 574 4.08 -48.56 -17.40
CA ALA A 574 2.64 -48.77 -17.63
C ALA A 574 1.94 -47.43 -17.89
N MET A 575 1.04 -47.41 -18.87
CA MET A 575 0.22 -46.24 -19.20
C MET A 575 -0.96 -46.15 -18.23
N ASP A 576 -0.75 -45.56 -17.06
CA ASP A 576 -1.77 -45.38 -16.04
C ASP A 576 -2.52 -44.06 -16.24
N HIS A 577 -3.83 -44.08 -16.03
CA HIS A 577 -4.68 -42.89 -16.10
C HIS A 577 -4.53 -42.02 -14.84
N TRP A 578 -4.64 -40.70 -15.02
CA TRP A 578 -4.55 -39.72 -13.91
C TRP A 578 -3.24 -39.84 -13.10
N VAL A 579 -2.18 -40.30 -13.74
CA VAL A 579 -0.79 -40.22 -13.28
C VAL A 579 -0.11 -39.08 -14.01
N LEU A 580 0.52 -38.18 -13.26
CA LEU A 580 1.26 -37.06 -13.82
C LEU A 580 2.69 -37.49 -14.15
N TYR A 581 3.00 -37.59 -15.45
CA TYR A 581 4.33 -37.94 -15.93
C TYR A 581 5.17 -36.68 -16.12
N GLU A 582 6.33 -36.63 -15.45
CA GLU A 582 7.27 -35.50 -15.46
C GLU A 582 8.62 -35.96 -16.03
N PRO A 583 8.97 -35.57 -17.27
CA PRO A 583 10.27 -35.90 -17.86
C PRO A 583 11.43 -35.23 -17.12
N LYS A 584 12.49 -35.99 -16.81
CA LYS A 584 13.71 -35.46 -16.16
C LYS A 584 14.67 -34.76 -17.13
N VAL A 585 14.44 -34.89 -18.44
CA VAL A 585 15.32 -34.34 -19.48
C VAL A 585 15.14 -32.82 -19.58
N HIS A 586 16.23 -32.06 -19.47
CA HIS A 586 16.19 -30.64 -19.78
C HIS A 586 15.84 -30.44 -21.25
N ASN A 587 14.84 -29.60 -21.54
CA ASN A 587 14.26 -29.37 -22.86
C ASN A 587 13.63 -30.62 -23.49
N PHE A 588 12.85 -31.38 -22.70
CA PHE A 588 12.05 -32.46 -23.24
C PHE A 588 11.16 -31.97 -24.41
N PRO A 589 11.01 -32.76 -25.49
CA PRO A 589 10.27 -32.29 -26.65
C PRO A 589 8.80 -31.97 -26.33
N LEU A 590 8.31 -30.86 -26.89
CA LEU A 590 6.91 -30.43 -26.94
C LEU A 590 6.25 -29.98 -25.63
N VAL A 591 6.42 -30.70 -24.53
CA VAL A 591 5.69 -30.51 -23.25
C VAL A 591 6.63 -30.59 -22.04
N ASP A 592 6.23 -29.98 -20.93
CA ASP A 592 6.96 -30.03 -19.66
C ASP A 592 6.48 -31.17 -18.75
N GLY A 593 5.24 -31.63 -18.97
CA GLY A 593 4.65 -32.81 -18.32
C GLY A 593 3.41 -33.27 -19.07
N PHE A 594 2.91 -34.47 -18.79
CA PHE A 594 1.70 -34.98 -19.45
C PHE A 594 1.01 -36.05 -18.61
N PHE A 595 -0.22 -36.40 -18.98
CA PHE A 595 -1.00 -37.47 -18.36
C PHE A 595 -2.02 -38.05 -19.34
N PHE A 596 -2.59 -39.20 -18.98
CA PHE A 596 -3.62 -39.89 -19.76
C PHE A 596 -4.97 -39.82 -19.05
N VAL A 597 -6.03 -39.64 -19.83
CA VAL A 597 -7.41 -39.65 -19.36
C VAL A 597 -8.18 -40.77 -20.06
N ASP A 598 -8.84 -41.62 -19.26
CA ASP A 598 -9.69 -42.71 -19.73
C ASP A 598 -10.97 -42.16 -20.36
N THR A 599 -10.85 -41.80 -21.64
CA THR A 599 -11.89 -41.26 -22.52
C THR A 599 -12.06 -42.21 -23.69
N ASN A 600 -13.14 -42.07 -24.47
CA ASN A 600 -13.34 -42.87 -25.68
C ASN A 600 -13.44 -41.97 -26.92
N PRO A 601 -12.37 -41.82 -27.71
CA PRO A 601 -11.06 -42.47 -27.56
C PRO A 601 -10.21 -41.88 -26.42
N MET A 602 -9.17 -42.62 -25.99
CA MET A 602 -8.27 -42.20 -24.90
C MET A 602 -7.56 -40.89 -25.24
N THR A 603 -7.35 -40.03 -24.25
CA THR A 603 -6.79 -38.69 -24.44
C THR A 603 -5.44 -38.52 -23.75
N LEU A 604 -4.42 -38.14 -24.50
CA LEU A 604 -3.16 -37.62 -23.99
C LEU A 604 -3.30 -36.12 -23.76
N VAL A 605 -3.08 -35.68 -22.53
CA VAL A 605 -3.05 -34.25 -22.18
C VAL A 605 -1.63 -33.83 -21.87
N GLY A 606 -1.05 -33.01 -22.75
CA GLY A 606 0.24 -32.37 -22.59
C GLY A 606 0.13 -31.03 -21.86
N LEU A 607 1.02 -30.80 -20.89
CA LEU A 607 1.13 -29.56 -20.14
C LEU A 607 2.39 -28.82 -20.58
N ARG A 608 2.23 -27.57 -21.01
CA ARG A 608 3.36 -26.69 -21.38
C ARG A 608 3.34 -25.42 -20.56
N MET A 609 4.41 -25.19 -19.81
CA MET A 609 4.62 -24.05 -18.95
C MET A 609 5.23 -22.93 -19.78
N ALA A 610 4.48 -21.86 -20.01
CA ALA A 610 4.96 -20.75 -20.81
C ALA A 610 5.63 -19.69 -19.90
N THR A 611 6.97 -19.64 -19.86
CA THR A 611 7.78 -18.67 -19.10
C THR A 611 8.34 -17.50 -19.93
N ALA A 612 7.68 -17.17 -21.05
CA ALA A 612 8.06 -16.17 -22.06
C ALA A 612 9.07 -16.67 -23.11
N GLY A 613 8.73 -16.44 -24.39
CA GLY A 613 9.47 -16.92 -25.56
C GLY A 613 8.68 -17.99 -26.32
N GLY A 614 8.00 -17.58 -27.38
CA GLY A 614 7.30 -18.49 -28.28
C GLY A 614 8.30 -19.32 -29.08
N HIS A 615 8.66 -20.50 -28.58
CA HIS A 615 9.22 -21.53 -29.44
C HIS A 615 8.09 -22.06 -30.33
N HIS A 616 8.18 -21.77 -31.62
CA HIS A 616 7.36 -22.37 -32.66
C HIS A 616 7.40 -23.89 -32.51
N THR A 617 6.22 -24.54 -32.46
CA THR A 617 6.16 -26.00 -32.53
C THR A 617 6.63 -26.38 -33.93
N THR A 618 7.63 -27.26 -34.03
CA THR A 618 8.12 -27.75 -35.32
C THR A 618 7.72 -29.21 -35.51
N THR A 619 7.64 -29.65 -36.77
CA THR A 619 7.38 -31.07 -37.09
C THR A 619 8.42 -32.00 -36.45
N SER A 620 9.68 -31.56 -36.38
CA SER A 620 10.75 -32.29 -35.68
C SER A 620 10.49 -32.45 -34.18
N THR A 621 9.98 -31.42 -33.50
CA THR A 621 9.72 -31.47 -32.06
C THR A 621 8.56 -32.42 -31.75
N VAL A 622 7.49 -32.39 -32.54
CA VAL A 622 6.34 -33.31 -32.38
C VAL A 622 6.77 -34.75 -32.60
N ARG A 623 7.59 -35.01 -33.63
CA ARG A 623 8.11 -36.34 -33.90
C ARG A 623 9.00 -36.86 -32.76
N GLN A 624 9.96 -36.05 -32.30
CA GLN A 624 10.82 -36.42 -31.16
C GLN A 624 10.00 -36.77 -29.91
N PHE A 625 8.92 -36.03 -29.65
CA PHE A 625 8.01 -36.34 -28.55
C PHE A 625 7.34 -37.70 -28.74
N THR A 626 6.80 -38.01 -29.93
CA THR A 626 6.20 -39.32 -30.22
C THR A 626 7.19 -40.48 -30.12
N GLU A 627 8.45 -40.28 -30.55
CA GLU A 627 9.53 -41.26 -30.40
C GLU A 627 9.85 -41.52 -28.92
N CYS A 628 9.87 -40.48 -28.09
CA CYS A 628 10.03 -40.62 -26.65
C CYS A 628 8.86 -41.40 -26.02
N LEU A 629 7.61 -41.09 -26.37
CA LEU A 629 6.44 -41.81 -25.84
C LEU A 629 6.46 -43.29 -26.22
N ALA A 630 6.85 -43.62 -27.46
CA ALA A 630 7.02 -44.99 -27.92
C ALA A 630 8.09 -45.75 -27.13
N ALA A 631 9.18 -45.07 -26.74
CA ALA A 631 10.22 -45.65 -25.90
C ALA A 631 9.77 -45.83 -24.45
N TYR A 632 8.93 -44.93 -23.93
CA TYR A 632 8.47 -44.98 -22.54
C TYR A 632 7.38 -46.00 -22.28
N PHE A 633 6.39 -46.14 -23.17
CA PHE A 633 5.16 -46.87 -22.84
C PHE A 633 5.00 -48.15 -23.67
N ASN A 634 4.66 -49.25 -22.99
CA ASN A 634 4.29 -50.49 -23.66
C ASN A 634 3.00 -50.33 -24.47
N GLY A 635 2.97 -50.88 -25.68
CA GLY A 635 1.77 -50.88 -26.54
C GLY A 635 1.46 -49.53 -27.19
N TRP A 636 2.38 -48.56 -27.14
CA TRP A 636 2.19 -47.22 -27.71
C TRP A 636 1.73 -47.24 -29.18
N GLU A 637 2.32 -48.09 -30.03
CA GLU A 637 1.97 -48.17 -31.46
C GLU A 637 0.51 -48.58 -31.74
N GLU A 638 -0.09 -49.34 -30.83
CA GLU A 638 -1.49 -49.75 -30.94
C GLU A 638 -2.41 -48.69 -30.32
N LEU A 639 -2.07 -48.21 -29.12
CA LEU A 639 -2.87 -47.26 -28.36
C LEU A 639 -2.91 -45.86 -28.97
N SER A 640 -1.84 -45.43 -29.66
CA SER A 640 -1.74 -44.07 -30.21
C SER A 640 -2.55 -43.86 -31.50
N ARG A 641 -3.01 -44.93 -32.17
CA ARG A 641 -3.69 -44.83 -33.49
C ARG A 641 -5.01 -44.06 -33.44
N ASP A 642 -5.76 -44.26 -32.36
CA ASP A 642 -7.08 -43.64 -32.17
C ASP A 642 -7.04 -42.55 -31.07
N MET A 643 -5.86 -42.24 -30.51
CA MET A 643 -5.73 -41.38 -29.33
C MET A 643 -5.94 -39.90 -29.66
N SER A 644 -6.77 -39.22 -28.86
CA SER A 644 -6.94 -37.76 -28.91
C SER A 644 -5.80 -37.05 -28.20
N TRP A 645 -5.38 -35.90 -28.73
CA TRP A 645 -4.29 -35.09 -28.17
C TRP A 645 -4.79 -33.71 -27.76
N GLU A 646 -4.53 -33.35 -26.51
CA GLU A 646 -4.79 -32.02 -25.97
C GLU A 646 -3.50 -31.40 -25.45
N ILE A 647 -3.23 -30.12 -25.77
CA ILE A 647 -2.11 -29.37 -25.22
C ILE A 647 -2.64 -28.18 -24.44
N ILE A 648 -2.32 -28.13 -23.15
CA ILE A 648 -2.66 -27.02 -22.25
C ILE A 648 -1.41 -26.18 -22.02
N TYR A 649 -1.47 -24.94 -22.50
CA TYR A 649 -0.46 -23.93 -22.24
C TYR A 649 -0.82 -23.16 -20.96
N VAL A 650 -0.05 -23.39 -19.90
CA VAL A 650 -0.21 -22.70 -18.62
C VAL A 650 0.61 -21.41 -18.66
N GLN A 651 -0.08 -20.27 -18.60
CA GLN A 651 0.56 -18.95 -18.68
C GLN A 651 0.78 -18.37 -17.29
N HIS A 652 2.03 -17.96 -17.05
CA HIS A 652 2.39 -17.06 -15.96
C HIS A 652 1.94 -15.62 -16.29
N ALA A 653 1.71 -14.79 -15.27
CA ALA A 653 1.18 -13.44 -15.42
C ALA A 653 2.04 -12.53 -16.32
N ASP A 654 3.36 -12.71 -16.30
CA ASP A 654 4.31 -11.93 -17.10
C ASP A 654 4.47 -12.45 -18.54
N SER A 655 3.85 -13.59 -18.88
CA SER A 655 3.94 -14.15 -20.22
C SER A 655 3.03 -13.40 -21.19
N THR A 656 3.49 -13.22 -22.44
CA THR A 656 2.67 -12.62 -23.49
C THR A 656 1.36 -13.39 -23.62
N PRO A 657 0.19 -12.71 -23.52
CA PRO A 657 -1.11 -13.36 -23.68
C PRO A 657 -1.16 -14.15 -24.98
N MET A 658 -1.64 -15.38 -24.88
CA MET A 658 -1.76 -16.25 -26.04
C MET A 658 -3.23 -16.38 -26.41
N ASP A 659 -3.61 -15.63 -27.43
CA ASP A 659 -4.98 -15.63 -27.96
C ASP A 659 -5.14 -16.48 -29.22
N ASP A 660 -4.03 -16.79 -29.89
CA ASP A 660 -4.01 -17.49 -31.17
C ASP A 660 -3.56 -18.95 -31.04
N TRP A 661 -4.15 -19.80 -31.87
CA TRP A 661 -3.77 -21.19 -32.04
C TRP A 661 -2.34 -21.32 -32.59
N ARG A 662 -1.55 -22.27 -32.08
CA ARG A 662 -0.13 -22.45 -32.45
C ARG A 662 0.02 -23.41 -33.62
N ARG A 663 0.60 -22.90 -34.71
CA ARG A 663 0.93 -23.69 -35.91
C ARG A 663 2.13 -24.61 -35.68
N CYS A 664 2.18 -25.68 -36.46
CA CYS A 664 3.35 -26.55 -36.57
C CYS A 664 4.15 -26.15 -37.81
N ASP A 665 5.35 -25.62 -37.62
CA ASP A 665 6.21 -25.21 -38.73
C ASP A 665 6.93 -26.43 -39.32
N VAL A 666 6.81 -26.58 -40.64
CA VAL A 666 7.48 -27.64 -41.42
C VAL A 666 8.94 -27.25 -41.61
N VAL A 667 9.85 -27.92 -40.90
CA VAL A 667 11.30 -27.74 -41.04
C VAL A 667 11.87 -28.91 -41.84
N ASP A 668 12.47 -28.64 -43.00
CA ASP A 668 13.17 -29.65 -43.78
C ASP A 668 14.42 -30.10 -43.01
N SER A 669 14.36 -31.28 -42.40
CA SER A 669 15.51 -31.92 -41.74
C SER A 669 16.17 -32.93 -42.68
N ASN A 670 17.50 -33.02 -42.66
CA ASN A 670 18.30 -33.84 -43.60
C ASN A 670 18.00 -35.36 -43.56
N ASN A 671 17.18 -35.83 -42.63
CA ASN A 671 16.98 -37.25 -42.34
C ASN A 671 15.55 -37.75 -42.63
N VAL A 672 14.61 -36.91 -43.09
CA VAL A 672 13.18 -37.27 -43.24
C VAL A 672 12.58 -36.68 -44.51
N SER A 673 11.63 -37.39 -45.13
CA SER A 673 10.99 -36.93 -46.38
C SER A 673 10.05 -35.74 -46.13
N ARG A 674 9.89 -34.89 -47.15
CA ARG A 674 8.95 -33.75 -47.12
C ARG A 674 7.49 -34.18 -46.93
N ALA A 675 7.15 -35.43 -47.29
CA ALA A 675 5.82 -36.00 -47.12
C ALA A 675 5.52 -36.30 -45.64
N GLU A 676 6.44 -36.98 -44.94
CA GLU A 676 6.29 -37.30 -43.51
C GLU A 676 6.20 -36.04 -42.65
N ASN A 677 6.97 -34.98 -42.96
CA ASN A 677 6.84 -33.71 -42.24
C ASN A 677 5.47 -33.05 -42.46
N ARG A 678 4.86 -33.22 -43.64
CA ARG A 678 3.50 -32.70 -43.91
C ARG A 678 2.43 -33.50 -43.17
N GLU A 679 2.61 -34.81 -43.03
CA GLU A 679 1.70 -35.65 -42.24
C GLU A 679 1.72 -35.25 -40.76
N VAL A 680 2.90 -35.00 -40.17
CA VAL A 680 3.00 -34.51 -38.79
C VAL A 680 2.36 -33.14 -38.61
N ALA A 681 2.53 -32.24 -39.59
CA ALA A 681 1.88 -30.93 -39.55
C ALA A 681 0.35 -31.03 -39.68
N ALA A 682 -0.14 -31.91 -40.56
CA ALA A 682 -1.58 -32.16 -40.73
C ALA A 682 -2.19 -32.76 -39.45
N PHE A 683 -1.53 -33.76 -38.84
CA PHE A 683 -1.93 -34.30 -37.54
C PHE A 683 -2.05 -33.20 -36.48
N TRP A 684 -1.05 -32.32 -36.38
CA TRP A 684 -1.09 -31.20 -35.43
C TRP A 684 -2.24 -30.22 -35.71
N GLU A 685 -2.55 -29.94 -36.97
CA GLU A 685 -3.62 -29.03 -37.38
C GLU A 685 -5.03 -29.61 -37.19
N GLU A 686 -5.20 -30.89 -37.48
CA GLU A 686 -6.51 -31.53 -37.58
C GLU A 686 -6.92 -32.27 -36.30
N GLU A 687 -5.97 -32.88 -35.59
CA GLU A 687 -6.23 -33.82 -34.49
C GLU A 687 -5.82 -33.30 -33.10
N VAL A 688 -4.94 -32.28 -33.02
CA VAL A 688 -4.48 -31.73 -31.72
C VAL A 688 -5.33 -30.53 -31.28
N HIS A 689 -6.00 -30.68 -30.15
CA HIS A 689 -6.72 -29.60 -29.49
C HIS A 689 -5.78 -28.78 -28.60
N GLN A 690 -5.90 -27.46 -28.64
CA GLN A 690 -5.02 -26.57 -27.87
C GLN A 690 -5.82 -25.70 -26.92
N TYR A 691 -5.30 -25.50 -25.72
CA TYR A 691 -5.94 -24.78 -24.64
C TYR A 691 -4.97 -23.83 -23.97
N VAL A 692 -5.47 -22.70 -23.49
CA VAL A 692 -4.72 -21.77 -22.64
C VAL A 692 -5.36 -21.70 -21.27
N ALA A 693 -4.52 -21.69 -20.23
CA ALA A 693 -4.94 -21.45 -18.84
C ALA A 693 -4.01 -20.39 -18.23
N ALA A 694 -4.54 -19.19 -18.03
CA ALA A 694 -3.84 -18.13 -17.31
C ALA A 694 -4.31 -18.12 -15.85
N ILE A 695 -3.38 -18.32 -14.91
CA ILE A 695 -3.69 -18.29 -13.47
C ILE A 695 -3.02 -17.10 -12.83
N SER A 696 -3.71 -16.49 -11.85
CA SER A 696 -3.10 -15.54 -10.95
C SER A 696 -2.99 -16.04 -9.51
N SER A 697 -2.02 -15.51 -8.76
CA SER A 697 -1.82 -15.83 -7.34
C SER A 697 -3.00 -15.44 -6.45
N GLY A 698 -3.84 -14.50 -6.89
CA GLY A 698 -5.05 -14.08 -6.17
C GLY A 698 -6.18 -15.12 -6.21
N GLU A 699 -6.20 -15.97 -7.23
CA GLU A 699 -7.27 -16.96 -7.47
C GLU A 699 -7.01 -18.28 -6.74
N LEU A 700 -5.73 -18.58 -6.46
CA LEU A 700 -5.29 -19.74 -5.69
C LEU A 700 -5.60 -19.63 -4.18
N ARG A 701 -6.21 -18.53 -3.72
CA ARG A 701 -6.41 -18.21 -2.29
C ARG A 701 -7.85 -18.15 -1.83
N MET A 702 -8.77 -18.79 -2.56
CA MET A 702 -10.21 -18.82 -2.24
C MET A 702 -10.55 -19.47 -0.88
N GLY A 703 -9.56 -19.88 -0.06
CA GLY A 703 -9.73 -20.41 1.30
C GLY A 703 -9.13 -19.58 2.44
N GLU A 704 -8.41 -18.48 2.19
CA GLU A 704 -7.96 -17.58 3.27
C GLU A 704 -9.10 -16.64 3.66
N ALA A 705 -9.68 -16.86 4.83
CA ALA A 705 -10.75 -16.01 5.37
C ALA A 705 -10.34 -14.52 5.33
N LEU A 706 -11.27 -13.70 4.80
CA LEU A 706 -11.24 -12.24 4.79
C LEU A 706 -11.08 -11.62 6.18
#